data_AF-A0A2M7MG14-F1
#
_entry.id   AF-A0A2M7MG14-F1
#
_cell.length_a   1.000
_cell.length_b   1.000
_cell.length_c   1.000
_cell.angle_alpha   90.00
_cell.angle_beta   90.00
_cell.angle_gamma   90.00
#
_symmetry.space_group_name_H-M   'P 1'
#
loop_
_entity.id
_entity.type
_entity.pdbx_description
1 polymer ?
#
loop_
_entity_poly.entity_id
_entity_poly.type
_entity_poly.pdbx_seq_one_letter_code
_entity_poly.pdbx_strand_id
1 'polypeptide(L)'
;MEKPHFEAKFTETKKTLESSRAEINKFLKNETLDERDRVRLTRVLQLAERYQPKREVEEEKVSRWKSYLESAYRFLPSRRKSQKPIENISARSYLLAEKTIASLRDLRHLDFQLEQESGFSEEEILNQERPSEVKTEETLDTSLTLEYEKKNWGVERICLDGVQNHLPSDSKGEHVWVRCLVGGKWVSLVEAKQKKDEIEAVRFADDGVGFDVKNLSLLYSTKAGEKESRGQFGEGMKMMAAAALREDLEPEMESQDWRAKPIPKEVKIFDTRHQKEQVVQQLSFQVDHLAGEPMIGSRTTFHKPTEAFVDELMQIEKKVLALRENYRPAFVGSTGEIVDRESGSLFVKGLYVTGKKTLFSYNFEDVETNRDRNTIVSEGLERRIAQIVREISDKRLVKTMLQKSILQPDAVESSYYNLEAEHPSVWIEGFYEAFGKDAVLDTGFKIPETFKDKPLNKIKMPSGMANLLLRAGVKTDREATPDFWEETIPTSLTLEYGKDIWNEERILLDAVQNHLPHDSGGSNIGLRFKTKDGKWHSFSELPDTQDEQIESVKIYDDGRGYDSRLLGFFYSTKGAGESTGKFGEGLKMLCVASLRKGIDMTLRSQNWSSKPRALRQDVDGKQIDQLIFDVTHAVKKQEMDDDKGLYQSSSTTFSNPTPELLQEFRQINKKVLAIEKAKPIERTANGDVLSLDGGMVYVRELLIPGDHNLLFTYHLPRLEIKNRDRSFVDQQELTSAIAGVWSETESPEVIKSFLFKANLEAQKGGGKDKVEFAMDFTPKDTENWKKIFEEVFGKDTAIRDMRSEDYDVMQQNMHVGLELVSFPTSVYRVLQRLGLPTYESRLQEMTDVEHIPDEEITEAEKQIMEILKAIDEYLPNNRPSEIKVYKRKFADQKVVAGFADGVNIHLLRETLADFTHAADVYVHEKAHHNTNGSQDASADFRNYLSFALGRFALEQLKKVRPELIKAES
;
A
#
# COMPACT_ATOMS: atom_id res chain seq x y z
N MET A 1 -6.33 -52.39 -38.90
CA MET A 1 -7.75 -52.01 -39.09
C MET A 1 -8.40 -53.06 -39.98
N GLU A 2 -9.62 -53.50 -39.68
CA GLU A 2 -10.27 -54.58 -40.42
C GLU A 2 -10.73 -54.11 -41.81
N LYS A 3 -10.52 -54.96 -42.84
CA LYS A 3 -10.88 -54.76 -44.26
C LYS A 3 -12.26 -54.10 -44.50
N PRO A 4 -13.34 -54.43 -43.76
CA PRO A 4 -14.66 -53.81 -43.94
C PRO A 4 -14.69 -52.29 -43.70
N HIS A 5 -13.83 -51.77 -42.82
CA HIS A 5 -13.75 -50.33 -42.53
C HIS A 5 -13.17 -49.55 -43.72
N PHE A 6 -12.17 -50.12 -44.39
CA PHE A 6 -11.56 -49.51 -45.57
C PHE A 6 -12.51 -49.59 -46.78
N GLU A 7 -13.29 -50.66 -46.94
CA GLU A 7 -14.30 -50.77 -48.00
C GLU A 7 -15.42 -49.73 -47.85
N ALA A 8 -15.88 -49.50 -46.61
CA ALA A 8 -16.88 -48.47 -46.31
C ALA A 8 -16.34 -47.06 -46.62
N LYS A 9 -15.12 -46.74 -46.18
CA LYS A 9 -14.46 -45.46 -46.49
C LYS A 9 -14.20 -45.29 -47.98
N PHE A 10 -13.81 -46.35 -48.69
CA PHE A 10 -13.59 -46.31 -50.14
C PHE A 10 -14.88 -45.93 -50.87
N THR A 11 -15.99 -46.55 -50.47
CA THR A 11 -17.33 -46.27 -51.03
C THR A 11 -17.78 -44.83 -50.79
N GLU A 12 -17.61 -44.32 -49.57
CA GLU A 12 -17.95 -42.94 -49.21
C GLU A 12 -17.09 -41.91 -49.96
N THR A 13 -15.79 -42.17 -50.04
CA THR A 13 -14.84 -41.31 -50.75
C THR A 13 -15.11 -41.31 -52.25
N LYS A 14 -15.53 -42.46 -52.84
CA LYS A 14 -15.93 -42.57 -54.26
C LYS A 14 -17.14 -41.71 -54.57
N LYS A 15 -18.16 -41.76 -53.70
CA LYS A 15 -19.35 -40.87 -53.80
C LYS A 15 -18.98 -39.40 -53.69
N THR A 16 -18.04 -39.05 -52.82
CA THR A 16 -17.56 -37.68 -52.64
C THR A 16 -16.82 -37.18 -53.89
N LEU A 17 -15.97 -38.03 -54.49
CA LEU A 17 -15.28 -37.75 -55.75
C LEU A 17 -16.28 -37.51 -56.88
N GLU A 18 -17.26 -38.41 -57.06
CA GLU A 18 -18.29 -38.30 -58.10
C GLU A 18 -19.16 -37.05 -57.94
N SER A 19 -19.59 -36.75 -56.70
CA SER A 19 -20.34 -35.53 -56.38
C SER A 19 -19.54 -34.27 -56.71
N SER A 20 -18.26 -34.23 -56.35
CA SER A 20 -17.38 -33.09 -56.66
C SER A 20 -17.16 -32.93 -58.16
N ARG A 21 -16.97 -34.03 -58.92
CA ARG A 21 -16.89 -34.00 -60.40
C ARG A 21 -18.16 -33.45 -61.03
N ALA A 22 -19.33 -33.85 -60.53
CA ALA A 22 -20.61 -33.33 -61.00
C ALA A 22 -20.75 -31.82 -60.71
N GLU A 23 -20.30 -31.38 -59.54
CA GLU A 23 -20.28 -29.95 -59.19
C GLU A 23 -19.30 -29.16 -60.07
N ILE A 24 -18.10 -29.68 -60.38
CA ILE A 24 -17.15 -29.04 -61.31
C ILE A 24 -17.78 -28.92 -62.70
N ASN A 25 -18.37 -29.99 -63.22
CA ASN A 25 -19.05 -29.97 -64.52
C ASN A 25 -20.20 -28.95 -64.57
N LYS A 26 -20.90 -28.74 -63.46
CA LYS A 26 -21.93 -27.68 -63.33
C LYS A 26 -21.29 -26.29 -63.26
N PHE A 27 -20.18 -26.15 -62.55
CA PHE A 27 -19.49 -24.87 -62.35
C PHE A 27 -18.80 -24.38 -63.64
N LEU A 28 -18.26 -25.29 -64.45
CA LEU A 28 -17.69 -25.00 -65.77
C LEU A 28 -18.73 -24.45 -66.79
N LYS A 29 -20.03 -24.66 -66.54
CA LYS A 29 -21.12 -24.09 -67.35
C LYS A 29 -21.44 -22.63 -66.99
N ASN A 30 -20.81 -22.07 -65.96
CA ASN A 30 -21.02 -20.68 -65.56
C ASN A 30 -20.25 -19.73 -66.51
N GLU A 31 -20.94 -18.74 -67.08
CA GLU A 31 -20.38 -17.79 -68.05
C GLU A 31 -19.42 -16.78 -67.41
N THR A 32 -19.51 -16.56 -66.09
CA THR A 32 -18.69 -15.59 -65.36
C THR A 32 -17.37 -16.18 -64.81
N LEU A 33 -17.00 -17.39 -65.25
CA LEU A 33 -15.78 -18.08 -64.80
C LEU A 33 -14.57 -17.61 -65.63
N ASP A 34 -13.52 -17.12 -64.96
CA ASP A 34 -12.24 -16.78 -65.59
C ASP A 34 -11.61 -18.00 -66.31
N GLU A 35 -10.89 -17.73 -67.40
CA GLU A 35 -10.24 -18.72 -68.24
C GLU A 35 -9.21 -19.53 -67.46
N ARG A 36 -8.47 -18.90 -66.53
CA ARG A 36 -7.49 -19.61 -65.67
C ARG A 36 -8.17 -20.62 -64.75
N ASP A 37 -9.33 -20.26 -64.18
CA ASP A 37 -10.11 -21.13 -63.31
C ASP A 37 -10.79 -22.26 -64.11
N ARG A 38 -11.22 -21.97 -65.36
CA ARG A 38 -11.73 -22.95 -66.32
C ARG A 38 -10.67 -24.01 -66.64
N VAL A 39 -9.45 -23.59 -67.01
CA VAL A 39 -8.32 -24.49 -67.29
C VAL A 39 -7.99 -25.35 -66.07
N ARG A 40 -7.96 -24.77 -64.86
CA ARG A 40 -7.70 -25.52 -63.61
C ARG A 40 -8.73 -26.65 -63.43
N LEU A 41 -10.01 -26.32 -63.49
CA LEU A 41 -11.10 -27.26 -63.25
C LEU A 41 -11.21 -28.36 -64.31
N THR A 42 -10.99 -28.02 -65.58
CA THR A 42 -10.92 -29.01 -66.67
C THR A 42 -9.77 -29.98 -66.45
N ARG A 43 -8.61 -29.50 -66.00
CA ARG A 43 -7.44 -30.35 -65.72
C ARG A 43 -7.69 -31.28 -64.52
N VAL A 44 -8.39 -30.81 -63.49
CA VAL A 44 -8.82 -31.64 -62.35
C VAL A 44 -9.74 -32.78 -62.80
N LEU A 45 -10.69 -32.49 -63.70
CA LEU A 45 -11.56 -33.53 -64.26
C LEU A 45 -10.77 -34.59 -65.05
N GLN A 46 -9.79 -34.17 -65.86
CA GLN A 46 -8.92 -35.09 -66.60
C GLN A 46 -8.09 -35.98 -65.65
N LEU A 47 -7.60 -35.44 -64.53
CA LEU A 47 -6.90 -36.22 -63.52
C LEU A 47 -7.83 -37.25 -62.86
N ALA A 48 -9.02 -36.82 -62.46
CA ALA A 48 -10.01 -37.71 -61.86
C ALA A 48 -10.42 -38.84 -62.82
N GLU A 49 -10.57 -38.55 -64.11
CA GLU A 49 -10.90 -39.56 -65.12
C GLU A 49 -9.77 -40.55 -65.37
N ARG A 50 -8.52 -40.06 -65.43
CA ARG A 50 -7.35 -40.91 -65.73
C ARG A 50 -6.96 -41.82 -64.57
N TYR A 51 -7.10 -41.35 -63.33
CA TYR A 51 -6.48 -41.99 -62.16
C TYR A 51 -7.49 -42.54 -61.14
N GLN A 52 -8.79 -42.52 -61.43
CA GLN A 52 -9.77 -43.14 -60.55
C GLN A 52 -9.62 -44.68 -60.56
N PRO A 53 -9.48 -45.32 -59.39
CA PRO A 53 -9.59 -46.76 -59.21
C PRO A 53 -10.72 -47.42 -60.01
N LYS A 54 -10.42 -48.52 -60.71
CA LYS A 54 -11.41 -49.29 -61.49
C LYS A 54 -12.25 -50.25 -60.65
N ARG A 55 -11.99 -50.35 -59.34
CA ARG A 55 -12.70 -51.24 -58.41
C ARG A 55 -14.21 -50.98 -58.43
N GLU A 56 -14.97 -52.01 -58.83
CA GLU A 56 -16.43 -52.02 -58.78
C GLU A 56 -16.90 -52.11 -57.33
N VAL A 57 -17.89 -51.31 -56.96
CA VAL A 57 -18.47 -51.31 -55.61
C VAL A 57 -19.87 -51.90 -55.77
N GLU A 58 -20.22 -52.91 -54.99
CA GLU A 58 -21.61 -53.36 -54.90
C GLU A 58 -22.48 -52.21 -54.39
N GLU A 59 -23.47 -51.80 -55.19
CA GLU A 59 -24.45 -50.81 -54.74
C GLU A 59 -25.25 -51.38 -53.57
N GLU A 60 -25.06 -50.80 -52.37
CA GLU A 60 -25.97 -51.02 -51.25
C GLU A 60 -27.39 -50.62 -51.70
N LYS A 61 -28.29 -51.60 -51.76
CA LYS A 61 -29.73 -51.38 -51.97
C LYS A 61 -30.26 -50.49 -50.84
N VAL A 62 -30.31 -49.18 -51.09
CA VAL A 62 -30.87 -48.21 -50.17
C VAL A 62 -32.34 -48.55 -49.94
N SER A 63 -32.67 -48.98 -48.71
CA SER A 63 -34.04 -49.16 -48.27
C SER A 63 -34.85 -47.88 -48.49
N ARG A 64 -35.97 -47.99 -49.22
CA ARG A 64 -36.91 -46.90 -49.55
C ARG A 64 -37.27 -46.01 -48.34
N TRP A 65 -37.16 -46.54 -47.13
CA TRP A 65 -37.43 -45.85 -45.87
C TRP A 65 -36.43 -44.72 -45.52
N LYS A 66 -35.14 -44.86 -45.89
CA LYS A 66 -34.11 -43.82 -45.59
C LYS A 66 -34.30 -42.57 -46.45
N SER A 67 -34.69 -42.71 -47.71
CA SER A 67 -34.95 -41.56 -48.60
C SER A 67 -36.17 -40.71 -48.17
N TYR A 68 -37.14 -41.34 -47.50
CA TYR A 68 -38.35 -40.67 -47.00
C TYR A 68 -38.05 -39.78 -45.78
N LEU A 69 -37.12 -40.19 -44.91
CA LEU A 69 -36.67 -39.42 -43.75
C LEU A 69 -35.82 -38.19 -44.14
N GLU A 70 -34.95 -38.31 -45.15
CA GLU A 70 -34.18 -37.16 -45.67
C GLU A 70 -35.07 -36.12 -46.38
N SER A 71 -36.19 -36.57 -46.97
CA SER A 71 -37.19 -35.70 -47.60
C SER A 71 -37.98 -34.90 -46.55
N ALA A 72 -38.28 -35.50 -45.40
CA ALA A 72 -39.03 -34.87 -44.32
C ALA A 72 -38.24 -33.79 -43.57
N TYR A 73 -36.91 -33.91 -43.47
CA TYR A 73 -36.05 -32.92 -42.81
C TYR A 73 -35.87 -31.61 -43.60
N ARG A 74 -36.23 -31.57 -44.89
CA ARG A 74 -36.20 -30.33 -45.71
C ARG A 74 -37.39 -29.40 -45.49
N PHE A 75 -38.37 -29.76 -44.64
CA PHE A 75 -39.60 -29.00 -44.41
C PHE A 75 -39.68 -28.26 -43.06
N LEU A 76 -38.55 -27.97 -42.40
CA LEU A 76 -38.52 -27.05 -41.25
C LEU A 76 -38.15 -25.62 -41.69
N PRO A 77 -38.89 -24.58 -41.27
CA PRO A 77 -38.68 -23.22 -41.73
C PRO A 77 -37.41 -22.61 -41.10
N SER A 78 -36.39 -22.36 -41.91
CA SER A 78 -35.19 -21.65 -41.47
C SER A 78 -35.45 -20.15 -41.29
N ARG A 79 -35.12 -19.62 -40.11
CA ARG A 79 -35.06 -18.19 -39.80
C ARG A 79 -34.18 -17.42 -40.80
N ARG A 80 -34.71 -16.29 -41.26
CA ARG A 80 -34.11 -15.13 -41.96
C ARG A 80 -32.64 -15.28 -42.41
N LYS A 81 -32.45 -15.38 -43.74
CA LYS A 81 -31.17 -15.11 -44.42
C LYS A 81 -30.78 -13.65 -44.25
N SER A 82 -29.66 -13.40 -43.57
CA SER A 82 -28.86 -12.21 -43.81
C SER A 82 -28.33 -12.25 -45.25
N GLN A 83 -28.19 -11.08 -45.86
CA GLN A 83 -27.68 -10.91 -47.22
C GLN A 83 -26.35 -11.65 -47.40
N LYS A 84 -26.29 -12.57 -48.37
CA LYS A 84 -25.04 -13.23 -48.75
C LYS A 84 -24.07 -12.16 -49.28
N PRO A 85 -22.82 -12.09 -48.79
CA PRO A 85 -21.78 -11.35 -49.48
C PRO A 85 -21.51 -12.05 -50.81
N ILE A 86 -21.14 -11.27 -51.83
CA ILE A 86 -20.82 -11.74 -53.17
C ILE A 86 -19.74 -12.83 -53.05
N GLU A 87 -20.12 -14.10 -53.30
CA GLU A 87 -19.22 -15.25 -53.31
C GLU A 87 -18.14 -15.01 -54.38
N ASN A 88 -16.88 -14.89 -53.98
CA ASN A 88 -15.76 -14.75 -54.91
C ASN A 88 -15.63 -16.06 -55.71
N ILE A 89 -16.10 -16.04 -56.95
CA ILE A 89 -16.25 -17.20 -57.85
C ILE A 89 -14.92 -17.97 -57.98
N SER A 90 -13.79 -17.26 -57.95
CA SER A 90 -12.46 -17.87 -58.02
C SER A 90 -12.12 -18.70 -56.77
N ALA A 91 -12.44 -18.22 -55.57
CA ALA A 91 -12.22 -18.97 -54.33
C ALA A 91 -13.04 -20.27 -54.28
N ARG A 92 -14.28 -20.23 -54.80
CA ARG A 92 -15.12 -21.43 -54.91
C ARG A 92 -14.58 -22.43 -55.94
N SER A 93 -14.06 -21.95 -57.07
CA SER A 93 -13.37 -22.80 -58.05
C SER A 93 -12.17 -23.54 -57.43
N TYR A 94 -11.45 -22.84 -56.55
CA TYR A 94 -10.25 -23.35 -55.89
C TYR A 94 -10.59 -24.46 -54.89
N LEU A 95 -11.55 -24.20 -53.99
CA LEU A 95 -12.03 -25.18 -53.00
C LEU A 95 -12.59 -26.44 -53.67
N LEU A 96 -13.24 -26.28 -54.83
CA LEU A 96 -13.82 -27.40 -55.56
C LEU A 96 -12.74 -28.26 -56.23
N ALA A 97 -11.72 -27.64 -56.82
CA ALA A 97 -10.54 -28.33 -57.34
C ALA A 97 -9.81 -29.11 -56.23
N GLU A 98 -9.62 -28.48 -55.08
CA GLU A 98 -8.95 -29.05 -53.90
C GLU A 98 -9.69 -30.28 -53.36
N LYS A 99 -11.01 -30.15 -53.16
CA LYS A 99 -11.85 -31.26 -52.71
C LYS A 99 -11.77 -32.47 -53.65
N THR A 100 -11.83 -32.26 -54.96
CA THR A 100 -11.78 -33.35 -55.95
C THR A 100 -10.42 -34.05 -55.98
N ILE A 101 -9.32 -33.30 -55.90
CA ILE A 101 -7.97 -33.90 -55.86
C ILE A 101 -7.74 -34.66 -54.55
N ALA A 102 -8.14 -34.09 -53.40
CA ALA A 102 -8.02 -34.75 -52.11
C ALA A 102 -8.81 -36.08 -52.08
N SER A 103 -10.08 -36.06 -52.52
CA SER A 103 -10.89 -37.27 -52.61
C SER A 103 -10.30 -38.31 -53.57
N LEU A 104 -9.68 -37.89 -54.68
CA LEU A 104 -9.01 -38.81 -55.60
C LEU A 104 -7.78 -39.48 -54.97
N ARG A 105 -6.97 -38.73 -54.22
CA ARG A 105 -5.81 -39.26 -53.49
C ARG A 105 -6.23 -40.22 -52.39
N ASP A 106 -7.22 -39.85 -51.59
CA ASP A 106 -7.79 -40.72 -50.56
C ASP A 106 -8.37 -41.99 -51.17
N LEU A 107 -9.04 -41.90 -52.33
CA LEU A 107 -9.54 -43.07 -53.05
C LEU A 107 -8.43 -44.03 -53.45
N ARG A 108 -7.33 -43.50 -53.99
CA ARG A 108 -6.18 -44.31 -54.41
C ARG A 108 -5.47 -44.95 -53.22
N HIS A 109 -5.36 -44.23 -52.10
CA HIS A 109 -4.80 -44.77 -50.87
C HIS A 109 -5.66 -45.90 -50.30
N LEU A 110 -6.98 -45.72 -50.29
CA LEU A 110 -7.91 -46.74 -49.83
C LEU A 110 -7.94 -47.94 -50.78
N ASP A 111 -7.87 -47.74 -52.10
CA ASP A 111 -7.75 -48.85 -53.08
C ASP A 111 -6.48 -49.66 -52.83
N PHE A 112 -5.35 -48.97 -52.68
CA PHE A 112 -4.06 -49.57 -52.36
C PHE A 112 -4.11 -50.37 -51.06
N GLN A 113 -4.65 -49.81 -49.98
CA GLN A 113 -4.82 -50.53 -48.71
C GLN A 113 -5.79 -51.72 -48.80
N LEU A 114 -6.75 -51.68 -49.73
CA LEU A 114 -7.70 -52.77 -49.98
C LEU A 114 -7.18 -53.84 -50.94
N GLU A 115 -6.12 -53.57 -51.71
CA GLU A 115 -5.39 -54.56 -52.54
C GLU A 115 -4.34 -55.33 -51.74
N GLN A 116 -3.84 -54.77 -50.63
CA GLN A 116 -2.66 -55.26 -49.93
C GLN A 116 -3.03 -55.98 -48.62
N GLU A 117 -2.91 -57.33 -48.57
CA GLU A 117 -3.20 -58.15 -47.37
C GLU A 117 -2.03 -58.20 -46.35
N SER A 118 -0.85 -57.68 -46.69
CA SER A 118 0.33 -57.52 -45.82
C SER A 118 1.22 -56.36 -46.31
N GLY A 119 1.78 -55.55 -45.41
CA GLY A 119 2.68 -54.44 -45.76
C GLY A 119 3.98 -54.89 -46.45
N PHE A 120 4.64 -53.98 -47.16
CA PHE A 120 5.88 -54.26 -47.89
C PHE A 120 7.08 -54.37 -46.96
N SER A 121 7.99 -55.29 -47.25
CA SER A 121 9.27 -55.35 -46.54
C SER A 121 10.21 -54.25 -47.03
N GLU A 122 11.07 -53.78 -46.13
CA GLU A 122 12.09 -52.76 -46.44
C GLU A 122 12.97 -53.17 -47.65
N GLU A 123 13.36 -54.44 -47.73
CA GLU A 123 14.22 -54.94 -48.82
C GLU A 123 13.52 -54.88 -50.18
N GLU A 124 12.21 -55.15 -50.24
CA GLU A 124 11.41 -55.09 -51.46
C GLU A 124 11.32 -53.66 -52.02
N ILE A 125 11.14 -52.66 -51.16
CA ILE A 125 11.05 -51.25 -51.58
C ILE A 125 12.41 -50.71 -52.02
N LEU A 126 13.45 -50.97 -51.23
CA LEU A 126 14.77 -50.40 -51.48
C LEU A 126 15.45 -50.98 -52.71
N ASN A 127 15.28 -52.28 -52.96
CA ASN A 127 15.93 -53.01 -54.05
C ASN A 127 15.03 -53.19 -55.27
N GLN A 128 13.88 -52.50 -55.34
CA GLN A 128 12.99 -52.58 -56.50
C GLN A 128 13.74 -52.16 -57.78
N GLU A 129 13.93 -53.12 -58.68
CA GLU A 129 14.49 -52.87 -60.01
C GLU A 129 13.48 -52.08 -60.85
N ARG A 130 14.01 -51.16 -61.66
CA ARG A 130 13.18 -50.35 -62.56
C ARG A 130 13.32 -50.84 -63.98
N PRO A 131 12.23 -50.86 -64.76
CA PRO A 131 12.30 -51.22 -66.17
C PRO A 131 13.26 -50.32 -66.93
N SER A 132 14.09 -50.91 -67.79
CA SER A 132 15.04 -50.19 -68.63
C SER A 132 14.39 -49.60 -69.90
N GLU A 133 13.22 -50.10 -70.28
CA GLU A 133 12.48 -49.63 -71.45
C GLU A 133 11.73 -48.32 -71.14
N VAL A 134 12.06 -47.27 -71.90
CA VAL A 134 11.43 -45.95 -71.83
C VAL A 134 10.35 -45.86 -72.92
N LYS A 135 9.09 -45.64 -72.53
CA LYS A 135 7.97 -45.43 -73.45
C LYS A 135 8.03 -44.07 -74.12
N THR A 136 8.24 -43.03 -73.31
CA THR A 136 8.27 -41.64 -73.76
C THR A 136 9.19 -40.80 -72.88
N GLU A 137 9.93 -39.89 -73.49
CA GLU A 137 10.73 -38.88 -72.79
C GLU A 137 10.05 -37.51 -72.94
N GLU A 138 10.08 -36.71 -71.88
CA GLU A 138 9.65 -35.32 -71.94
C GLU A 138 10.54 -34.41 -71.08
N THR A 139 10.49 -33.11 -71.35
CA THR A 139 11.08 -32.08 -70.48
C THR A 139 9.98 -31.27 -69.84
N LEU A 140 9.95 -31.24 -68.51
CA LEU A 140 9.01 -30.46 -67.74
C LEU A 140 9.70 -29.21 -67.20
N ASP A 141 9.40 -28.06 -67.82
CA ASP A 141 9.89 -26.76 -67.35
C ASP A 141 9.12 -26.30 -66.11
N THR A 142 9.84 -25.77 -65.11
CA THR A 142 9.23 -25.15 -63.92
C THR A 142 9.26 -23.63 -64.04
N SER A 143 8.49 -22.91 -63.21
CA SER A 143 8.59 -21.44 -63.15
C SER A 143 9.75 -20.93 -62.27
N LEU A 144 10.56 -21.82 -61.70
CA LEU A 144 11.64 -21.48 -60.76
C LEU A 144 12.96 -21.29 -61.48
N THR A 145 13.69 -20.23 -61.12
CA THR A 145 15.10 -20.07 -61.47
C THR A 145 15.97 -20.71 -60.41
N LEU A 146 17.18 -21.17 -60.75
CA LEU A 146 18.11 -21.70 -59.76
C LEU A 146 18.51 -20.67 -58.70
N GLU A 147 18.48 -19.37 -59.00
CA GLU A 147 18.74 -18.31 -58.02
C GLU A 147 17.58 -18.04 -57.04
N TYR A 148 16.40 -18.63 -57.27
CA TYR A 148 15.24 -18.42 -56.40
C TYR A 148 15.50 -18.99 -54.99
N GLU A 149 15.35 -18.14 -53.97
CA GLU A 149 15.59 -18.46 -52.54
C GLU A 149 16.97 -19.05 -52.21
N LYS A 150 17.98 -18.79 -53.04
CA LYS A 150 19.35 -19.30 -52.86
C LYS A 150 19.94 -19.03 -51.47
N LYS A 151 19.59 -17.89 -50.87
CA LYS A 151 20.07 -17.49 -49.53
C LYS A 151 19.48 -18.32 -48.37
N ASN A 152 18.35 -18.98 -48.59
CA ASN A 152 17.59 -19.68 -47.54
C ASN A 152 17.61 -21.21 -47.71
N TRP A 153 18.09 -21.72 -48.85
CA TRP A 153 18.05 -23.13 -49.23
C TRP A 153 19.45 -23.66 -49.56
N GLY A 154 20.09 -24.26 -48.55
CA GLY A 154 21.34 -25.02 -48.66
C GLY A 154 21.17 -26.49 -48.27
N VAL A 155 22.29 -27.15 -47.96
CA VAL A 155 22.40 -28.58 -47.65
C VAL A 155 21.38 -29.09 -46.62
N GLU A 156 21.20 -28.39 -45.49
CA GLU A 156 20.20 -28.76 -44.46
C GLU A 156 18.79 -28.89 -45.03
N ARG A 157 18.36 -27.95 -45.88
CA ARG A 157 17.04 -28.03 -46.52
C ARG A 157 16.97 -29.15 -47.54
N ILE A 158 18.05 -29.44 -48.25
CA ILE A 158 18.09 -30.59 -49.19
C ILE A 158 17.81 -31.89 -48.41
N CYS A 159 18.46 -32.11 -47.26
CA CYS A 159 18.20 -33.28 -46.42
C CYS A 159 16.78 -33.30 -45.84
N LEU A 160 16.34 -32.19 -45.21
CA LEU A 160 15.04 -32.12 -44.54
C LEU A 160 13.87 -32.22 -45.52
N ASP A 161 13.88 -31.45 -46.61
CA ASP A 161 12.81 -31.49 -47.63
C ASP A 161 12.88 -32.74 -48.49
N GLY A 162 14.07 -33.30 -48.68
CA GLY A 162 14.25 -34.60 -49.30
C GLY A 162 13.47 -35.66 -48.52
N VAL A 163 13.76 -35.84 -47.23
CA VAL A 163 13.07 -36.81 -46.37
C VAL A 163 11.59 -36.46 -46.18
N GLN A 164 11.24 -35.17 -46.04
CA GLN A 164 9.87 -34.73 -45.75
C GLN A 164 8.84 -35.32 -46.73
N ASN A 165 9.17 -35.38 -48.02
CA ASN A 165 8.23 -35.88 -49.03
C ASN A 165 7.91 -37.37 -48.85
N HIS A 166 8.81 -38.12 -48.23
CA HIS A 166 8.72 -39.55 -47.96
C HIS A 166 8.11 -39.87 -46.58
N LEU A 167 7.90 -38.87 -45.71
CA LEU A 167 7.35 -39.13 -44.39
C LEU A 167 5.88 -39.63 -44.46
N PRO A 168 5.43 -40.49 -43.52
CA PRO A 168 4.13 -41.18 -43.60
C PRO A 168 2.92 -40.29 -43.91
N SER A 169 2.77 -39.15 -43.23
CA SER A 169 1.63 -38.24 -43.46
C SER A 169 1.64 -37.58 -44.84
N ASP A 170 2.80 -37.51 -45.49
CA ASP A 170 3.05 -36.88 -46.79
C ASP A 170 3.01 -37.87 -47.95
N SER A 171 3.59 -39.06 -47.78
CA SER A 171 3.61 -40.15 -48.76
C SER A 171 2.32 -41.00 -48.73
N LYS A 172 1.56 -40.94 -47.63
CA LYS A 172 0.48 -41.88 -47.29
C LYS A 172 0.99 -43.33 -47.17
N GLY A 173 2.27 -43.49 -46.85
CA GLY A 173 2.89 -44.76 -46.46
C GLY A 173 2.90 -44.94 -44.94
N GLU A 174 3.39 -46.08 -44.48
CA GLU A 174 3.64 -46.38 -43.06
C GLU A 174 5.09 -46.11 -42.67
N HIS A 175 6.03 -46.31 -43.60
CA HIS A 175 7.46 -46.29 -43.33
C HIS A 175 8.21 -45.29 -44.21
N VAL A 176 9.31 -44.79 -43.66
CA VAL A 176 10.30 -43.96 -44.35
C VAL A 176 11.68 -44.52 -44.07
N TRP A 177 12.49 -44.62 -45.11
CA TRP A 177 13.85 -45.13 -45.01
C TRP A 177 14.87 -44.15 -45.57
N VAL A 178 16.02 -44.11 -44.89
CA VAL A 178 17.20 -43.38 -45.35
C VAL A 178 18.36 -44.37 -45.43
N ARG A 179 18.93 -44.55 -46.63
CA ARG A 179 19.98 -45.54 -46.90
C ARG A 179 21.11 -44.91 -47.68
N CYS A 180 22.32 -45.42 -47.47
CA CYS A 180 23.52 -44.99 -48.20
C CYS A 180 24.04 -46.15 -49.04
N LEU A 181 24.47 -45.88 -50.26
CA LEU A 181 25.17 -46.84 -51.10
C LEU A 181 26.66 -46.81 -50.73
N VAL A 182 27.19 -47.92 -50.24
CA VAL A 182 28.60 -48.07 -49.86
C VAL A 182 29.13 -49.37 -50.45
N GLY A 183 30.12 -49.30 -51.34
CA GLY A 183 30.69 -50.48 -51.98
C GLY A 183 29.66 -51.30 -52.77
N GLY A 184 28.75 -50.61 -53.46
CA GLY A 184 27.67 -51.22 -54.25
C GLY A 184 26.51 -51.84 -53.45
N LYS A 185 26.44 -51.67 -52.12
CA LYS A 185 25.33 -52.15 -51.28
C LYS A 185 24.64 -51.01 -50.55
N TRP A 186 23.30 -51.06 -50.48
CA TRP A 186 22.50 -50.14 -49.68
C TRP A 186 22.56 -50.54 -48.21
N VAL A 187 23.06 -49.65 -47.36
CA VAL A 187 23.24 -49.86 -45.91
C VAL A 187 22.48 -48.81 -45.10
N SER A 188 22.23 -49.12 -43.82
CA SER A 188 21.59 -48.19 -42.87
C SER A 188 22.47 -46.97 -42.58
N LEU A 189 21.89 -45.90 -42.02
CA LEU A 189 22.67 -44.73 -41.58
C LEU A 189 23.71 -45.09 -40.51
N VAL A 190 23.38 -46.01 -39.60
CA VAL A 190 24.29 -46.47 -38.54
C VAL A 190 25.52 -47.14 -39.12
N GLU A 191 25.35 -48.01 -40.13
CA GLU A 191 26.44 -48.68 -40.82
C GLU A 191 27.23 -47.70 -41.70
N ALA A 192 26.53 -46.84 -42.46
CA ALA A 192 27.14 -45.83 -43.31
C ALA A 192 28.06 -44.87 -42.54
N LYS A 193 27.71 -44.56 -41.29
CA LYS A 193 28.50 -43.69 -40.41
C LYS A 193 29.91 -44.20 -40.14
N GLN A 194 30.13 -45.51 -40.19
CA GLN A 194 31.45 -46.13 -40.01
C GLN A 194 32.31 -46.06 -41.28
N LYS A 195 31.69 -45.83 -42.44
CA LYS A 195 32.31 -45.80 -43.77
C LYS A 195 31.92 -44.53 -44.53
N LYS A 196 31.89 -43.42 -43.80
CA LYS A 196 31.35 -42.15 -44.27
C LYS A 196 32.00 -41.66 -45.57
N ASP A 197 33.31 -41.88 -45.72
CA ASP A 197 34.08 -41.44 -46.89
C ASP A 197 33.89 -42.35 -48.12
N GLU A 198 33.21 -43.50 -47.96
CA GLU A 198 32.91 -44.47 -49.02
C GLU A 198 31.45 -44.36 -49.53
N ILE A 199 30.71 -43.31 -49.13
CA ILE A 199 29.30 -43.13 -49.52
C ILE A 199 29.22 -42.65 -50.97
N GLU A 200 28.67 -43.49 -51.85
CA GLU A 200 28.53 -43.24 -53.30
C GLU A 200 27.20 -42.55 -53.65
N ALA A 201 26.14 -42.85 -52.91
CA ALA A 201 24.81 -42.29 -53.10
C ALA A 201 23.98 -42.34 -51.81
N VAL A 202 22.99 -41.46 -51.69
CA VAL A 202 22.04 -41.41 -50.56
C VAL A 202 20.63 -41.53 -51.09
N ARG A 203 19.82 -42.39 -50.48
CA ARG A 203 18.44 -42.66 -50.90
C ARG A 203 17.46 -42.41 -49.77
N PHE A 204 16.45 -41.62 -50.07
CA PHE A 204 15.23 -41.51 -49.26
C PHE A 204 14.13 -42.30 -49.96
N ALA A 205 13.40 -43.14 -49.22
CA ALA A 205 12.35 -43.99 -49.76
C ALA A 205 11.15 -44.10 -48.82
N ASP A 206 9.98 -44.39 -49.37
CA ASP A 206 8.74 -44.66 -48.65
C ASP A 206 7.97 -45.81 -49.30
N ASP A 207 6.97 -46.34 -48.60
CA ASP A 207 6.04 -47.38 -49.05
C ASP A 207 4.64 -46.83 -49.40
N GLY A 208 4.55 -45.53 -49.70
CA GLY A 208 3.30 -44.82 -49.95
C GLY A 208 2.75 -44.94 -51.37
N VAL A 209 1.87 -44.01 -51.72
CA VAL A 209 1.14 -44.04 -53.02
C VAL A 209 1.92 -43.41 -54.19
N GLY A 210 3.09 -42.84 -53.89
CA GLY A 210 3.92 -42.12 -54.86
C GLY A 210 3.36 -40.77 -55.33
N PHE A 211 4.12 -40.07 -56.17
CA PHE A 211 3.79 -38.74 -56.71
C PHE A 211 3.41 -38.82 -58.20
N ASP A 212 2.45 -37.97 -58.60
CA ASP A 212 2.19 -37.71 -60.02
C ASP A 212 3.32 -36.87 -60.62
N VAL A 213 3.81 -37.27 -61.80
CA VAL A 213 4.89 -36.60 -62.55
C VAL A 213 4.65 -35.11 -62.75
N LYS A 214 3.39 -34.67 -62.90
CA LYS A 214 3.03 -33.26 -63.09
C LYS A 214 3.39 -32.40 -61.87
N ASN A 215 3.50 -33.01 -60.68
CA ASN A 215 3.90 -32.31 -59.47
C ASN A 215 5.34 -31.76 -59.56
N LEU A 216 6.16 -32.25 -60.50
CA LEU A 216 7.50 -31.70 -60.77
C LEU A 216 7.44 -30.29 -61.39
N SER A 217 6.44 -30.00 -62.22
CA SER A 217 6.31 -28.70 -62.93
C SER A 217 5.41 -27.69 -62.21
N LEU A 218 4.39 -28.15 -61.48
CA LEU A 218 3.36 -27.29 -60.91
C LEU A 218 3.74 -26.73 -59.54
N LEU A 219 3.71 -25.40 -59.35
CA LEU A 219 3.75 -24.75 -58.04
C LEU A 219 2.39 -24.88 -57.32
N TYR A 220 1.97 -26.13 -57.12
CA TYR A 220 0.70 -26.48 -56.50
C TYR A 220 0.93 -27.66 -55.57
N SER A 221 0.39 -27.58 -54.34
CA SER A 221 0.37 -28.74 -53.45
C SER A 221 -0.88 -29.55 -53.68
N THR A 222 -0.70 -30.83 -53.99
CA THR A 222 -1.78 -31.82 -53.93
C THR A 222 -2.20 -32.17 -52.50
N LYS A 223 -1.50 -31.60 -51.50
CA LYS A 223 -1.66 -31.80 -50.05
C LYS A 223 -2.27 -30.56 -49.37
N ALA A 224 -2.72 -29.56 -50.14
CA ALA A 224 -3.38 -28.38 -49.58
C ALA A 224 -4.62 -28.80 -48.78
N GLY A 225 -4.82 -28.21 -47.60
CA GLY A 225 -5.92 -28.53 -46.69
C GLY A 225 -5.71 -29.76 -45.79
N GLU A 226 -4.70 -30.59 -46.05
CA GLU A 226 -4.35 -31.74 -45.20
C GLU A 226 -3.59 -31.27 -43.95
N LYS A 227 -4.29 -31.19 -42.81
CA LYS A 227 -3.72 -30.69 -41.54
C LYS A 227 -2.47 -31.44 -41.10
N GLU A 228 -2.39 -32.75 -41.36
CA GLU A 228 -1.26 -33.61 -40.96
C GLU A 228 -0.10 -33.60 -41.97
N SER A 229 -0.29 -33.08 -43.18
CA SER A 229 0.78 -32.99 -44.17
C SER A 229 1.74 -31.85 -43.84
N ARG A 230 3.03 -32.08 -44.08
CA ARG A 230 4.11 -31.09 -43.90
C ARG A 230 4.34 -30.26 -45.17
N GLY A 231 3.98 -30.79 -46.34
CA GLY A 231 4.19 -30.19 -47.67
C GLY A 231 3.02 -29.36 -48.21
N GLN A 232 2.62 -28.27 -47.54
CA GLN A 232 1.39 -27.55 -47.89
C GLN A 232 1.48 -26.60 -49.10
N PHE A 233 2.69 -26.18 -49.51
CA PHE A 233 2.86 -25.16 -50.57
C PHE A 233 3.18 -25.73 -51.96
N GLY A 234 3.61 -27.00 -52.07
CA GLY A 234 3.87 -27.65 -53.36
C GLY A 234 5.20 -27.27 -54.03
N GLU A 235 6.02 -26.46 -53.37
CA GLU A 235 7.30 -25.99 -53.88
C GLU A 235 8.48 -26.87 -53.44
N GLY A 236 8.37 -27.56 -52.30
CA GLY A 236 9.50 -28.18 -51.60
C GLY A 236 10.39 -29.10 -52.46
N MET A 237 9.80 -29.99 -53.26
CA MET A 237 10.55 -30.90 -54.14
C MET A 237 11.38 -30.16 -55.20
N LYS A 238 10.87 -29.04 -55.71
CA LYS A 238 11.54 -28.23 -56.74
C LYS A 238 12.61 -27.36 -56.11
N MET A 239 12.33 -26.81 -54.93
CA MET A 239 13.30 -26.05 -54.14
C MET A 239 14.49 -26.92 -53.73
N MET A 240 14.24 -28.15 -53.29
CA MET A 240 15.27 -29.15 -53.03
C MET A 240 16.05 -29.50 -54.30
N ALA A 241 15.39 -29.73 -55.43
CA ALA A 241 16.06 -30.00 -56.71
C ALA A 241 16.96 -28.84 -57.17
N ALA A 242 16.46 -27.60 -57.10
CA ALA A 242 17.23 -26.41 -57.44
C ALA A 242 18.42 -26.20 -56.50
N ALA A 243 18.25 -26.44 -55.20
CA ALA A 243 19.34 -26.38 -54.24
C ALA A 243 20.37 -27.49 -54.48
N ALA A 244 19.93 -28.71 -54.76
CA ALA A 244 20.81 -29.83 -55.06
C ALA A 244 21.69 -29.56 -56.29
N LEU A 245 21.11 -29.01 -57.37
CA LEU A 245 21.88 -28.58 -58.55
C LEU A 245 22.91 -27.48 -58.22
N ARG A 246 22.62 -26.60 -57.26
CA ARG A 246 23.55 -25.54 -56.82
C ARG A 246 24.70 -26.06 -55.96
N GLU A 247 24.46 -27.16 -55.24
CA GLU A 247 25.44 -27.85 -54.38
C GLU A 247 26.17 -28.97 -55.13
N ASP A 248 26.11 -28.98 -56.47
CA ASP A 248 26.71 -29.99 -57.35
C ASP A 248 26.30 -31.45 -57.02
N LEU A 249 25.11 -31.63 -56.45
CA LEU A 249 24.51 -32.95 -56.23
C LEU A 249 23.78 -33.42 -57.49
N GLU A 250 23.73 -34.74 -57.68
CA GLU A 250 23.01 -35.38 -58.80
C GLU A 250 21.73 -36.09 -58.28
N PRO A 251 20.65 -35.35 -57.98
CA PRO A 251 19.40 -35.94 -57.53
C PRO A 251 18.63 -36.65 -58.66
N GLU A 252 18.01 -37.76 -58.33
CA GLU A 252 17.12 -38.53 -59.19
C GLU A 252 15.86 -38.88 -58.40
N MET A 253 14.70 -38.57 -58.97
CA MET A 253 13.39 -38.79 -58.35
C MET A 253 12.66 -39.88 -59.10
N GLU A 254 12.10 -40.83 -58.39
CA GLU A 254 11.40 -41.96 -58.98
C GLU A 254 10.09 -42.20 -58.24
N SER A 255 9.01 -42.34 -59.00
CA SER A 255 7.72 -42.69 -58.46
C SER A 255 6.82 -43.26 -59.54
N GLN A 256 5.86 -44.09 -59.16
CA GLN A 256 4.91 -44.71 -60.08
C GLN A 256 5.62 -45.29 -61.32
N ASP A 257 5.24 -44.88 -62.52
CA ASP A 257 5.79 -45.31 -63.80
C ASP A 257 6.83 -44.33 -64.39
N TRP A 258 7.41 -43.42 -63.59
CA TRP A 258 8.37 -42.43 -64.10
C TRP A 258 9.66 -42.32 -63.27
N ARG A 259 10.70 -41.78 -63.91
CA ARG A 259 11.92 -41.28 -63.25
C ARG A 259 12.26 -39.90 -63.81
N ALA A 260 12.82 -39.02 -62.98
CA ALA A 260 13.15 -37.67 -63.37
C ALA A 260 14.47 -37.19 -62.80
N LYS A 261 15.22 -36.45 -63.64
CA LYS A 261 16.45 -35.76 -63.25
C LYS A 261 16.28 -34.26 -63.45
N PRO A 262 16.53 -33.42 -62.43
CA PRO A 262 16.51 -31.98 -62.62
C PRO A 262 17.73 -31.55 -63.44
N ILE A 263 17.54 -30.56 -64.29
CA ILE A 263 18.57 -30.00 -65.18
C ILE A 263 18.46 -28.47 -65.21
N PRO A 264 19.60 -27.74 -65.32
CA PRO A 264 19.61 -26.31 -65.61
C PRO A 264 19.25 -26.08 -67.09
N LYS A 265 18.29 -25.19 -67.35
CA LYS A 265 17.93 -24.73 -68.70
C LYS A 265 18.11 -23.22 -68.80
N GLU A 266 18.95 -22.75 -69.71
CA GLU A 266 19.10 -21.31 -69.94
C GLU A 266 17.89 -20.74 -70.67
N VAL A 267 17.28 -19.70 -70.11
CA VAL A 267 16.17 -18.98 -70.71
C VAL A 267 16.35 -17.48 -70.58
N LYS A 268 15.89 -16.74 -71.60
CA LYS A 268 15.82 -15.28 -71.55
C LYS A 268 14.47 -14.87 -70.97
N ILE A 269 14.50 -14.12 -69.87
CA ILE A 269 13.30 -13.54 -69.25
C ILE A 269 13.41 -12.02 -69.23
N PHE A 270 12.26 -11.36 -69.33
CA PHE A 270 12.17 -9.92 -69.14
C PHE A 270 11.93 -9.61 -67.66
N ASP A 271 12.91 -9.00 -67.01
CA ASP A 271 12.78 -8.52 -65.63
C ASP A 271 11.87 -7.29 -65.60
N THR A 272 10.64 -7.47 -65.15
CA THR A 272 9.66 -6.38 -65.09
C THR A 272 10.00 -5.33 -64.03
N ARG A 273 10.79 -5.65 -63.00
CA ARG A 273 11.20 -4.70 -61.94
C ARG A 273 12.34 -3.82 -62.40
N HIS A 274 13.28 -4.37 -63.16
CA HIS A 274 14.45 -3.67 -63.66
C HIS A 274 14.39 -3.31 -65.15
N GLN A 275 13.27 -3.62 -65.82
CA GLN A 275 12.98 -3.36 -67.22
C GLN A 275 14.11 -3.78 -68.18
N LYS A 276 14.69 -4.97 -67.95
CA LYS A 276 15.80 -5.49 -68.77
C LYS A 276 15.59 -6.95 -69.11
N GLU A 277 16.06 -7.36 -70.30
CA GLU A 277 16.24 -8.78 -70.58
C GLU A 277 17.42 -9.31 -69.76
N GLN A 278 17.21 -10.48 -69.15
CA GLN A 278 18.26 -11.20 -68.45
C GLN A 278 18.21 -12.68 -68.79
N VAL A 279 19.38 -13.30 -68.93
CA VAL A 279 19.52 -14.75 -69.04
C VAL A 279 19.51 -15.32 -67.62
N VAL A 280 18.65 -16.28 -67.37
CA VAL A 280 18.56 -17.02 -66.11
C VAL A 280 18.63 -18.50 -66.35
N GLN A 281 19.13 -19.25 -65.37
CA GLN A 281 19.01 -20.71 -65.36
C GLN A 281 17.69 -21.09 -64.70
N GLN A 282 16.77 -21.62 -65.50
CA GLN A 282 15.50 -22.19 -65.07
C GLN A 282 15.72 -23.64 -64.64
N LEU A 283 15.05 -24.06 -63.56
CA LEU A 283 14.94 -25.46 -63.20
C LEU A 283 13.96 -26.15 -64.17
N SER A 284 14.43 -27.20 -64.84
CA SER A 284 13.59 -28.11 -65.62
C SER A 284 13.85 -29.55 -65.17
N PHE A 285 12.94 -30.47 -65.49
CA PHE A 285 13.13 -31.90 -65.24
C PHE A 285 13.13 -32.66 -66.57
N GLN A 286 14.15 -33.48 -66.79
CA GLN A 286 14.11 -34.52 -67.80
C GLN A 286 13.40 -35.74 -67.22
N VAL A 287 12.32 -36.18 -67.86
CA VAL A 287 11.44 -37.23 -67.36
C VAL A 287 11.38 -38.38 -68.35
N ASP A 288 11.62 -39.58 -67.84
CA ASP A 288 11.40 -40.83 -68.57
C ASP A 288 10.16 -41.53 -68.02
N HIS A 289 9.20 -41.83 -68.89
CA HIS A 289 8.06 -42.69 -68.58
C HIS A 289 8.42 -44.12 -68.92
N LEU A 290 8.40 -45.00 -67.92
CA LEU A 290 8.89 -46.37 -68.00
C LEU A 290 7.80 -47.35 -68.42
N ALA A 291 8.18 -48.41 -69.13
CA ALA A 291 7.28 -49.51 -69.47
C ALA A 291 7.21 -50.53 -68.32
N GLY A 292 6.02 -50.83 -67.80
CA GLY A 292 5.83 -51.86 -66.78
C GLY A 292 4.82 -51.44 -65.72
N GLU A 293 4.81 -52.17 -64.60
CA GLU A 293 4.01 -51.84 -63.43
C GLU A 293 4.59 -50.62 -62.68
N PRO A 294 3.74 -49.75 -62.09
CA PRO A 294 4.20 -48.67 -61.23
C PRO A 294 5.06 -49.17 -60.06
N MET A 295 6.09 -48.41 -59.67
CA MET A 295 6.82 -48.73 -58.43
C MET A 295 5.94 -48.55 -57.21
N ILE A 296 6.29 -49.28 -56.16
CA ILE A 296 5.66 -49.14 -54.86
C ILE A 296 6.36 -47.94 -54.16
N GLY A 297 5.56 -47.02 -53.61
CA GLY A 297 6.11 -45.84 -52.97
C GLY A 297 6.80 -44.85 -53.91
N SER A 298 7.81 -44.19 -53.36
CA SER A 298 8.69 -43.31 -54.12
C SER A 298 10.09 -43.30 -53.53
N ARG A 299 11.08 -42.90 -54.34
CA ARG A 299 12.44 -42.70 -53.86
C ARG A 299 13.09 -41.47 -54.47
N THR A 300 13.89 -40.79 -53.67
CA THR A 300 14.79 -39.72 -54.10
C THR A 300 16.22 -40.16 -53.82
N THR A 301 17.04 -40.29 -54.86
CA THR A 301 18.44 -40.70 -54.74
C THR A 301 19.35 -39.52 -55.10
N PHE A 302 20.25 -39.15 -54.21
CA PHE A 302 21.32 -38.18 -54.46
C PHE A 302 22.60 -38.94 -54.78
N HIS A 303 22.99 -38.95 -56.05
CA HIS A 303 24.27 -39.53 -56.48
C HIS A 303 25.40 -38.53 -56.25
N LYS A 304 26.61 -39.05 -56.01
CA LYS A 304 27.82 -38.25 -55.73
C LYS A 304 27.62 -37.21 -54.63
N PRO A 305 27.22 -37.63 -53.42
CA PRO A 305 26.94 -36.68 -52.35
C PRO A 305 28.21 -35.92 -51.95
N THR A 306 28.09 -34.60 -51.76
CA THR A 306 29.19 -33.78 -51.24
C THR A 306 29.45 -34.06 -49.75
N GLU A 307 30.66 -33.76 -49.26
CA GLU A 307 31.02 -33.95 -47.85
C GLU A 307 30.05 -33.21 -46.91
N ALA A 308 29.71 -31.96 -47.24
CA ALA A 308 28.74 -31.16 -46.48
C ALA A 308 27.36 -31.84 -46.40
N PHE A 309 26.90 -32.44 -47.50
CA PHE A 309 25.63 -33.18 -47.53
C PHE A 309 25.66 -34.44 -46.67
N VAL A 310 26.77 -35.19 -46.71
CA VAL A 310 26.94 -36.35 -45.85
C VAL A 310 27.00 -35.95 -44.38
N ASP A 311 27.71 -34.87 -44.02
CA ASP A 311 27.77 -34.37 -42.63
C ASP A 311 26.40 -34.07 -42.05
N GLU A 312 25.59 -33.36 -42.82
CA GLU A 312 24.23 -32.98 -42.44
C GLU A 312 23.31 -34.20 -42.36
N LEU A 313 23.42 -35.11 -43.32
CA LEU A 313 22.70 -36.40 -43.31
C LEU A 313 22.99 -37.21 -42.05
N MET A 314 24.24 -37.23 -41.57
CA MET A 314 24.61 -37.97 -40.35
C MET A 314 23.96 -37.41 -39.07
N GLN A 315 23.31 -36.25 -39.13
CA GLN A 315 22.54 -35.65 -38.03
C GLN A 315 21.02 -35.74 -38.25
N ILE A 316 20.55 -36.35 -39.34
CA ILE A 316 19.13 -36.30 -39.76
C ILE A 316 18.19 -36.91 -38.71
N GLU A 317 18.61 -37.95 -37.99
CA GLU A 317 17.83 -38.58 -36.91
C GLU A 317 17.61 -37.63 -35.72
N LYS A 318 18.50 -36.66 -35.50
CA LYS A 318 18.28 -35.62 -34.49
C LYS A 318 17.22 -34.62 -34.94
N LYS A 319 17.08 -34.41 -36.24
CA LYS A 319 16.19 -33.41 -36.85
C LYS A 319 14.85 -33.97 -37.32
N VAL A 320 14.73 -35.29 -37.48
CA VAL A 320 13.51 -35.95 -37.97
C VAL A 320 13.12 -37.06 -37.00
N LEU A 321 12.07 -36.86 -36.21
CA LEU A 321 11.65 -37.80 -35.17
C LEU A 321 11.24 -39.17 -35.74
N ALA A 322 10.68 -39.21 -36.94
CA ALA A 322 10.30 -40.45 -37.62
C ALA A 322 11.49 -41.37 -37.96
N LEU A 323 12.71 -40.83 -37.99
CA LEU A 323 13.94 -41.61 -38.23
C LEU A 323 14.61 -42.05 -36.93
N ARG A 324 14.14 -41.59 -35.76
CA ARG A 324 14.68 -42.03 -34.47
C ARG A 324 14.16 -43.43 -34.16
N GLU A 325 15.08 -44.37 -34.03
CA GLU A 325 14.75 -45.74 -33.66
C GLU A 325 14.00 -45.78 -32.32
N ASN A 326 12.82 -46.43 -32.31
CA ASN A 326 11.97 -46.57 -31.13
C ASN A 326 11.58 -45.23 -30.46
N TYR A 327 11.38 -44.16 -31.24
CA TYR A 327 10.92 -42.88 -30.70
C TYR A 327 9.67 -43.04 -29.83
N ARG A 328 9.79 -42.61 -28.57
CA ARG A 328 8.67 -42.47 -27.64
C ARG A 328 8.81 -41.13 -26.94
N PRO A 329 7.81 -40.24 -27.04
CA PRO A 329 7.85 -38.97 -26.31
C PRO A 329 7.94 -39.25 -24.81
N ALA A 330 8.71 -38.42 -24.11
CA ALA A 330 8.78 -38.46 -22.65
C ALA A 330 7.41 -38.16 -22.00
N PHE A 331 6.58 -37.34 -22.65
CA PHE A 331 5.20 -37.06 -22.24
C PHE A 331 4.35 -36.61 -23.43
N VAL A 332 3.07 -36.99 -23.44
CA VAL A 332 2.09 -36.58 -24.44
C VAL A 332 1.02 -35.74 -23.75
N GLY A 333 0.95 -34.46 -24.12
CA GLY A 333 -0.09 -33.54 -23.68
C GLY A 333 -1.12 -33.26 -24.77
N SER A 334 -2.14 -32.48 -24.44
CA SER A 334 -3.25 -32.13 -25.33
C SER A 334 -2.85 -31.19 -26.49
N THR A 335 -1.78 -30.42 -26.32
CA THR A 335 -1.31 -29.42 -27.30
C THR A 335 0.03 -29.77 -27.94
N GLY A 336 0.65 -30.88 -27.56
CA GLY A 336 1.95 -31.33 -28.07
C GLY A 336 2.64 -32.33 -27.14
N GLU A 337 3.87 -32.66 -27.47
CA GLU A 337 4.67 -33.68 -26.78
C GLU A 337 5.93 -33.07 -26.17
N ILE A 338 6.37 -33.64 -25.04
CA ILE A 338 7.77 -33.52 -24.62
C ILE A 338 8.52 -34.66 -25.30
N VAL A 339 9.41 -34.33 -26.23
CA VAL A 339 10.17 -35.28 -27.05
C VAL A 339 11.12 -36.07 -26.16
N ASP A 340 11.96 -35.36 -25.42
CA ASP A 340 12.98 -35.92 -24.55
C ASP A 340 13.29 -34.94 -23.41
N ARG A 341 14.16 -35.38 -22.50
CA ARG A 341 14.61 -34.57 -21.37
C ARG A 341 15.73 -33.60 -21.76
N GLU A 342 16.17 -33.53 -23.02
CA GLU A 342 17.17 -32.56 -23.47
C GLU A 342 16.54 -31.19 -23.64
N SER A 343 17.28 -30.11 -23.41
CA SER A 343 16.74 -28.75 -23.51
C SER A 343 16.77 -28.22 -24.94
N GLY A 344 15.71 -27.54 -25.33
CA GLY A 344 15.80 -26.44 -26.29
C GLY A 344 15.58 -26.75 -27.76
N SER A 345 15.21 -27.97 -28.15
CA SER A 345 14.84 -28.27 -29.55
C SER A 345 13.33 -28.23 -29.75
N LEU A 346 12.86 -27.53 -30.79
CA LEU A 346 11.45 -27.47 -31.16
C LEU A 346 11.22 -28.18 -32.50
N PHE A 347 10.29 -29.12 -32.47
CA PHE A 347 9.82 -29.89 -33.60
C PHE A 347 8.38 -29.49 -33.94
N VAL A 348 8.07 -29.47 -35.22
CA VAL A 348 6.70 -29.31 -35.73
C VAL A 348 6.43 -30.47 -36.67
N LYS A 349 5.38 -31.25 -36.37
CA LYS A 349 5.03 -32.49 -37.08
C LYS A 349 6.22 -33.45 -37.17
N GLY A 350 7.02 -33.54 -36.12
CA GLY A 350 8.22 -34.38 -36.05
C GLY A 350 9.44 -33.90 -36.83
N LEU A 351 9.43 -32.69 -37.41
CA LEU A 351 10.59 -32.07 -38.05
C LEU A 351 11.15 -30.95 -37.18
N TYR A 352 12.47 -30.91 -37.03
CA TYR A 352 13.16 -29.83 -36.34
C TYR A 352 12.97 -28.51 -37.09
N VAL A 353 12.64 -27.46 -36.35
CA VAL A 353 12.41 -26.12 -36.88
C VAL A 353 13.43 -25.14 -36.34
N THR A 354 13.57 -25.06 -35.01
CA THR A 354 14.44 -24.09 -34.35
C THR A 354 14.75 -24.50 -32.92
N GLY A 355 15.76 -23.88 -32.33
CA GLY A 355 15.97 -23.91 -30.89
C GLY A 355 15.19 -22.82 -30.14
N LYS A 356 14.89 -23.05 -28.85
CA LYS A 356 14.39 -22.04 -27.91
C LYS A 356 14.93 -22.33 -26.50
N LYS A 357 14.92 -21.32 -25.61
CA LYS A 357 15.26 -21.52 -24.18
C LYS A 357 14.12 -22.24 -23.44
N THR A 358 14.06 -23.55 -23.58
CA THR A 358 13.10 -24.43 -22.89
C THR A 358 13.87 -25.49 -22.11
N LEU A 359 13.32 -25.94 -20.98
CA LEU A 359 13.91 -26.97 -20.11
C LEU A 359 13.94 -28.34 -20.80
N PHE A 360 12.98 -28.57 -21.70
CA PHE A 360 12.83 -29.78 -22.51
C PHE A 360 12.72 -29.48 -24.02
N SER A 361 12.75 -30.54 -24.84
CA SER A 361 12.48 -30.48 -26.27
C SER A 361 11.02 -30.83 -26.53
N TYR A 362 10.39 -30.14 -27.48
CA TYR A 362 8.95 -30.22 -27.71
C TYR A 362 8.60 -30.53 -29.16
N ASN A 363 7.54 -31.30 -29.39
CA ASN A 363 6.94 -31.52 -30.70
C ASN A 363 5.50 -31.01 -30.73
N PHE A 364 5.11 -30.33 -31.81
CA PHE A 364 3.76 -29.79 -31.99
C PHE A 364 3.17 -30.19 -33.34
N GLU A 365 1.92 -30.64 -33.38
CA GLU A 365 1.27 -31.07 -34.62
C GLU A 365 0.53 -29.94 -35.35
N ASP A 366 0.03 -28.94 -34.61
CA ASP A 366 -0.87 -27.88 -35.09
C ASP A 366 -0.28 -26.47 -34.99
N VAL A 367 1.05 -26.37 -34.90
CA VAL A 367 1.78 -25.10 -34.90
C VAL A 367 2.20 -24.72 -36.33
N GLU A 368 1.98 -23.47 -36.69
CA GLU A 368 2.37 -22.90 -37.97
C GLU A 368 3.84 -22.45 -37.97
N THR A 369 4.49 -22.72 -39.09
CA THR A 369 5.87 -22.31 -39.36
C THR A 369 5.89 -21.34 -40.52
N ASN A 370 6.96 -20.56 -40.66
CA ASN A 370 7.18 -19.79 -41.88
C ASN A 370 7.37 -20.73 -43.09
N ARG A 371 7.31 -20.18 -44.30
CA ARG A 371 7.46 -20.94 -45.56
C ARG A 371 8.70 -21.84 -45.57
N ASP A 372 9.83 -21.33 -45.05
CA ASP A 372 11.12 -22.03 -45.04
C ASP A 372 11.26 -23.01 -43.86
N ARG A 373 10.26 -23.09 -42.97
CA ARG A 373 10.17 -24.04 -41.85
C ARG A 373 11.40 -24.02 -40.93
N ASN A 374 11.95 -22.84 -40.71
CA ASN A 374 13.06 -22.58 -39.79
C ASN A 374 12.66 -21.61 -38.68
N THR A 375 11.39 -21.21 -38.61
CA THR A 375 10.85 -20.38 -37.55
C THR A 375 9.38 -20.74 -37.31
N ILE A 376 8.98 -20.76 -36.05
CA ILE A 376 7.58 -20.89 -35.64
C ILE A 376 6.94 -19.51 -35.68
N VAL A 377 5.85 -19.35 -36.44
CA VAL A 377 5.13 -18.08 -36.59
C VAL A 377 3.84 -18.01 -35.76
N SER A 378 3.40 -19.13 -35.18
CA SER A 378 2.23 -19.14 -34.32
C SER A 378 2.41 -18.30 -33.06
N GLU A 379 1.48 -17.38 -32.86
CA GLU A 379 1.31 -16.73 -31.56
C GLU A 379 0.92 -17.77 -30.49
N GLY A 380 1.47 -17.63 -29.28
CA GLY A 380 1.07 -18.47 -28.14
C GLY A 380 1.80 -19.80 -27.97
N LEU A 381 2.95 -20.01 -28.61
CA LEU A 381 3.82 -21.19 -28.35
C LEU A 381 4.07 -21.42 -26.84
N GLU A 382 4.30 -20.35 -26.09
CA GLU A 382 4.54 -20.42 -24.64
C GLU A 382 3.29 -20.87 -23.87
N ARG A 383 2.08 -20.51 -24.34
CA ARG A 383 0.82 -21.01 -23.78
C ARG A 383 0.66 -22.50 -24.01
N ARG A 384 1.07 -23.01 -25.17
CA ARG A 384 1.04 -24.44 -25.49
C ARG A 384 2.02 -25.21 -24.61
N ILE A 385 3.26 -24.73 -24.48
CA ILE A 385 4.24 -25.29 -23.54
C ILE A 385 3.67 -25.28 -22.11
N ALA A 386 3.14 -24.15 -21.66
CA ALA A 386 2.50 -24.03 -20.36
C ALA A 386 1.38 -25.06 -20.17
N GLN A 387 0.53 -25.29 -21.18
CA GLN A 387 -0.53 -26.29 -21.12
C GLN A 387 0.03 -27.71 -20.96
N ILE A 388 1.08 -28.08 -21.71
CA ILE A 388 1.77 -29.36 -21.53
C ILE A 388 2.32 -29.49 -20.11
N VAL A 389 2.94 -28.44 -19.56
CA VAL A 389 3.47 -28.42 -18.18
C VAL A 389 2.37 -28.69 -17.15
N ARG A 390 1.17 -28.10 -17.32
CA ARG A 390 0.04 -28.31 -16.39
C ARG A 390 -0.43 -29.75 -16.32
N GLU A 391 -0.39 -30.44 -17.45
CA GLU A 391 -0.89 -31.80 -17.64
C GLU A 391 0.10 -32.88 -17.17
N ILE A 392 1.35 -32.51 -16.85
CA ILE A 392 2.38 -33.49 -16.46
C ILE A 392 1.91 -34.31 -15.27
N SER A 393 1.81 -35.62 -15.51
CA SER A 393 1.40 -36.64 -14.54
C SER A 393 2.55 -37.58 -14.13
N ASP A 394 3.75 -37.42 -14.70
CA ASP A 394 4.95 -38.19 -14.33
C ASP A 394 5.83 -37.42 -13.33
N LYS A 395 5.94 -37.95 -12.11
CA LYS A 395 6.80 -37.39 -11.05
C LYS A 395 8.27 -37.30 -11.44
N ARG A 396 8.78 -38.20 -12.29
CA ARG A 396 10.19 -38.18 -12.74
C ARG A 396 10.45 -36.97 -13.63
N LEU A 397 9.48 -36.57 -14.44
CA LEU A 397 9.55 -35.37 -15.26
C LEU A 397 9.44 -34.11 -14.43
N VAL A 398 8.50 -34.05 -13.48
CA VAL A 398 8.41 -32.94 -12.52
C VAL A 398 9.74 -32.74 -11.80
N LYS A 399 10.31 -33.80 -11.21
CA LYS A 399 11.61 -33.76 -10.53
C LYS A 399 12.70 -33.17 -11.42
N THR A 400 12.81 -33.66 -12.65
CA THR A 400 13.79 -33.18 -13.63
C THR A 400 13.56 -31.70 -13.97
N MET A 401 12.29 -31.31 -14.17
CA MET A 401 11.91 -29.93 -14.48
C MET A 401 12.28 -28.99 -13.33
N LEU A 402 11.94 -29.34 -12.09
CA LEU A 402 12.24 -28.54 -10.91
C LEU A 402 13.75 -28.32 -10.76
N GLN A 403 14.55 -29.38 -10.90
CA GLN A 403 16.01 -29.30 -10.84
C GLN A 403 16.58 -28.43 -11.96
N LYS A 404 16.10 -28.59 -13.20
CA LYS A 404 16.55 -27.78 -14.33
C LYS A 404 16.12 -26.32 -14.22
N SER A 405 14.94 -26.03 -13.69
CA SER A 405 14.40 -24.67 -13.56
C SER A 405 15.27 -23.79 -12.66
N ILE A 406 15.94 -24.37 -11.66
CA ILE A 406 16.90 -23.65 -10.80
C ILE A 406 18.14 -23.24 -11.61
N LEU A 407 18.61 -24.11 -12.51
CA LEU A 407 19.78 -23.85 -13.35
C LEU A 407 19.46 -22.91 -14.53
N GLN A 408 18.21 -22.91 -14.99
CA GLN A 408 17.72 -22.14 -16.14
C GLN A 408 16.43 -21.37 -15.76
N PRO A 409 16.56 -20.32 -14.93
CA PRO A 409 15.40 -19.58 -14.42
C PRO A 409 14.68 -18.76 -15.50
N ASP A 410 15.34 -18.47 -16.62
CA ASP A 410 14.80 -17.74 -17.77
C ASP A 410 14.18 -18.65 -18.85
N ALA A 411 14.11 -19.96 -18.60
CA ALA A 411 13.41 -20.87 -19.50
C ALA A 411 11.91 -20.56 -19.54
N VAL A 412 11.25 -20.90 -20.65
CA VAL A 412 9.83 -20.62 -20.90
C VAL A 412 8.96 -21.19 -19.77
N GLU A 413 9.21 -22.44 -19.39
CA GLU A 413 8.49 -23.15 -18.32
C GLU A 413 8.63 -22.41 -16.99
N SER A 414 9.84 -21.95 -16.65
CA SER A 414 10.16 -21.24 -15.41
C SER A 414 9.50 -19.87 -15.28
N SER A 415 9.13 -19.25 -16.41
CA SER A 415 8.72 -17.86 -16.50
C SER A 415 7.20 -17.64 -16.44
N TYR A 416 6.41 -18.71 -16.43
CA TYR A 416 4.95 -18.62 -16.54
C TYR A 416 4.26 -18.48 -15.17
N TYR A 417 3.70 -17.31 -14.87
CA TYR A 417 3.21 -16.97 -13.53
C TYR A 417 1.84 -17.55 -13.15
N ASN A 418 1.04 -17.98 -14.14
CA ASN A 418 -0.36 -18.42 -13.95
C ASN A 418 -0.55 -19.90 -14.35
N LEU A 419 0.38 -20.75 -13.94
CA LEU A 419 0.25 -22.19 -14.08
C LEU A 419 -0.48 -22.79 -12.87
N GLU A 420 -1.32 -23.78 -13.14
CA GLU A 420 -1.94 -24.63 -12.12
C GLU A 420 -1.85 -26.08 -12.58
N ALA A 421 -1.30 -26.94 -11.72
CA ALA A 421 -1.10 -28.35 -12.01
C ALA A 421 -2.44 -29.09 -11.99
N GLU A 422 -2.73 -29.85 -13.05
CA GLU A 422 -3.90 -30.74 -13.07
C GLU A 422 -3.73 -31.93 -12.13
N HIS A 423 -2.47 -32.27 -11.79
CA HIS A 423 -2.12 -33.33 -10.86
C HIS A 423 -1.26 -32.80 -9.69
N PRO A 424 -1.82 -32.02 -8.74
CA PRO A 424 -1.07 -31.40 -7.65
C PRO A 424 -0.23 -32.38 -6.81
N SER A 425 -0.73 -33.59 -6.57
CA SER A 425 -0.02 -34.62 -5.80
C SER A 425 1.30 -35.03 -6.45
N VAL A 426 1.34 -35.14 -7.78
CA VAL A 426 2.56 -35.45 -8.55
C VAL A 426 3.60 -34.34 -8.40
N TRP A 427 3.15 -33.08 -8.36
CA TRP A 427 4.01 -31.92 -8.16
C TRP A 427 4.59 -31.86 -6.75
N ILE A 428 3.77 -32.12 -5.73
CA ILE A 428 4.21 -32.23 -4.34
C ILE A 428 5.24 -33.36 -4.18
N GLU A 429 4.93 -34.56 -4.68
CA GLU A 429 5.84 -35.71 -4.62
C GLU A 429 7.14 -35.44 -5.38
N GLY A 430 7.06 -34.85 -6.57
CA GLY A 430 8.22 -34.49 -7.37
C GLY A 430 9.12 -33.46 -6.67
N PHE A 431 8.55 -32.49 -5.96
CA PHE A 431 9.30 -31.52 -5.16
C PHE A 431 10.07 -32.20 -4.02
N TYR A 432 9.39 -33.03 -3.22
CA TYR A 432 10.06 -33.71 -2.10
C TYR A 432 11.05 -34.80 -2.57
N GLU A 433 10.84 -35.42 -3.73
CA GLU A 433 11.81 -36.33 -4.33
C GLU A 433 13.04 -35.60 -4.89
N ALA A 434 12.88 -34.33 -5.31
CA ALA A 434 13.97 -33.49 -5.80
C ALA A 434 14.83 -32.91 -4.65
N PHE A 435 14.20 -32.50 -3.55
CA PHE A 435 14.85 -31.66 -2.53
C PHE A 435 14.82 -32.22 -1.09
N GLY A 436 14.13 -33.35 -0.87
CA GLY A 436 14.01 -34.00 0.44
C GLY A 436 12.69 -33.67 1.16
N LYS A 437 12.29 -34.54 2.09
CA LYS A 437 10.99 -34.44 2.81
C LYS A 437 10.85 -33.22 3.72
N ASP A 438 11.96 -32.71 4.23
CA ASP A 438 11.99 -31.54 5.11
C ASP A 438 12.18 -30.22 4.35
N ALA A 439 12.21 -30.28 3.01
CA ALA A 439 12.30 -29.10 2.16
C ALA A 439 11.02 -28.27 2.24
N VAL A 440 11.16 -26.95 2.20
CA VAL A 440 10.04 -26.00 2.13
C VAL A 440 10.25 -25.02 0.99
N LEU A 441 9.16 -24.55 0.41
CA LEU A 441 9.21 -23.51 -0.62
C LEU A 441 9.59 -22.17 0.02
N ASP A 442 10.65 -21.53 -0.49
CA ASP A 442 11.07 -20.18 -0.07
C ASP A 442 10.10 -19.13 -0.62
N THR A 443 9.38 -18.44 0.28
CA THR A 443 8.47 -17.34 -0.08
C THR A 443 9.08 -15.96 0.19
N GLY A 444 10.34 -15.90 0.62
CA GLY A 444 10.98 -14.68 1.10
C GLY A 444 10.55 -14.30 2.52
N PHE A 445 9.90 -15.21 3.26
CA PHE A 445 9.47 -14.96 4.63
C PHE A 445 10.69 -14.82 5.56
N LYS A 446 10.78 -13.68 6.25
CA LYS A 446 11.84 -13.41 7.22
C LYS A 446 11.56 -14.19 8.50
N ILE A 447 12.29 -15.29 8.69
CA ILE A 447 12.23 -16.09 9.91
C ILE A 447 12.84 -15.29 11.08
N PRO A 448 12.17 -15.18 12.24
CA PRO A 448 12.72 -14.52 13.42
C PRO A 448 14.07 -15.11 13.87
N GLU A 449 14.92 -14.28 14.47
CA GLU A 449 16.28 -14.70 14.86
C GLU A 449 16.29 -15.88 15.84
N THR A 450 15.29 -15.98 16.71
CA THR A 450 15.13 -17.08 17.69
C THR A 450 15.04 -18.46 17.06
N PHE A 451 14.66 -18.57 15.78
CA PHE A 451 14.60 -19.84 15.06
C PHE A 451 15.83 -20.11 14.18
N LYS A 452 16.88 -19.28 14.24
CA LYS A 452 18.10 -19.45 13.42
C LYS A 452 18.78 -20.81 13.66
N ASP A 453 18.70 -21.34 14.88
CA ASP A 453 19.33 -22.62 15.25
C ASP A 453 18.56 -23.85 14.74
N LYS A 454 17.37 -23.67 14.16
CA LYS A 454 16.60 -24.71 13.45
C LYS A 454 16.42 -24.30 11.98
N PRO A 455 17.49 -24.33 11.17
CA PRO A 455 17.41 -23.87 9.78
C PRO A 455 16.45 -24.74 8.98
N LEU A 456 15.41 -24.12 8.42
CA LEU A 456 14.55 -24.76 7.43
C LEU A 456 15.34 -24.96 6.12
N ASN A 457 15.20 -26.13 5.50
CA ASN A 457 15.76 -26.38 4.17
C ASN A 457 14.91 -25.66 3.10
N LYS A 458 15.20 -24.37 2.89
CA LYS A 458 14.43 -23.53 1.96
C LYS A 458 14.90 -23.72 0.53
N ILE A 459 13.97 -24.01 -0.37
CA ILE A 459 14.23 -24.16 -1.80
C ILE A 459 13.69 -22.94 -2.52
N LYS A 460 14.62 -22.16 -3.11
CA LYS A 460 14.29 -21.00 -3.92
C LYS A 460 14.05 -21.41 -5.36
N MET A 461 12.84 -21.18 -5.84
CA MET A 461 12.41 -21.49 -7.20
C MET A 461 12.22 -20.21 -8.03
N PRO A 462 12.36 -20.28 -9.37
CA PRO A 462 11.89 -19.22 -10.26
C PRO A 462 10.41 -18.94 -10.02
N SER A 463 9.99 -17.70 -10.26
CA SER A 463 8.66 -17.21 -9.89
C SER A 463 7.50 -18.01 -10.48
N GLY A 464 7.57 -18.45 -11.74
CA GLY A 464 6.54 -19.29 -12.35
C GLY A 464 6.42 -20.65 -11.66
N MET A 465 7.55 -21.30 -11.38
CA MET A 465 7.59 -22.58 -10.67
C MET A 465 7.18 -22.45 -9.20
N ALA A 466 7.61 -21.39 -8.51
CA ALA A 466 7.23 -21.12 -7.13
C ALA A 466 5.70 -20.97 -7.00
N ASN A 467 5.07 -20.22 -7.90
CA ASN A 467 3.62 -20.05 -7.92
C ASN A 467 2.89 -21.38 -8.18
N LEU A 468 3.39 -22.19 -9.12
CA LEU A 468 2.82 -23.49 -9.43
C LEU A 468 2.88 -24.43 -8.21
N LEU A 469 4.04 -24.51 -7.53
CA LEU A 469 4.23 -25.33 -6.33
C LEU A 469 3.39 -24.84 -5.15
N LEU A 470 3.28 -23.52 -4.98
CA LEU A 470 2.43 -22.92 -3.96
C LEU A 470 0.97 -23.32 -4.17
N ARG A 471 0.46 -23.21 -5.40
CA ARG A 471 -0.91 -23.63 -5.75
C ARG A 471 -1.11 -25.14 -5.65
N ALA A 472 -0.07 -25.93 -5.94
CA ALA A 472 -0.12 -27.37 -5.78
C ALA A 472 -0.19 -27.80 -4.30
N GLY A 473 0.15 -26.92 -3.36
CA GLY A 473 0.10 -27.20 -1.91
C GLY A 473 1.43 -27.63 -1.31
N VAL A 474 2.56 -27.26 -1.91
CA VAL A 474 3.88 -27.48 -1.30
C VAL A 474 4.03 -26.57 -0.08
N LYS A 475 4.46 -27.15 1.04
CA LYS A 475 4.63 -26.46 2.32
C LYS A 475 5.63 -25.32 2.18
N THR A 476 5.24 -24.12 2.61
CA THR A 476 6.07 -22.92 2.58
C THR A 476 6.91 -22.75 3.84
N ASP A 477 7.98 -21.96 3.75
CA ASP A 477 8.77 -21.51 4.90
C ASP A 477 7.90 -20.79 5.96
N ARG A 478 6.89 -20.03 5.53
CA ARG A 478 5.91 -19.39 6.43
C ARG A 478 5.05 -20.41 7.16
N GLU A 479 4.53 -21.44 6.50
CA GLU A 479 3.71 -22.49 7.12
C GLU A 479 4.53 -23.41 8.03
N ALA A 480 5.80 -23.61 7.73
CA ALA A 480 6.72 -24.37 8.58
C ALA A 480 7.17 -23.63 9.84
N THR A 481 7.00 -22.30 9.89
CA THR A 481 7.31 -21.50 11.08
C THR A 481 6.11 -21.50 12.05
N PRO A 482 6.30 -21.72 13.36
CA PRO A 482 5.23 -21.61 14.36
C PRO A 482 4.54 -20.24 14.34
N ASP A 483 3.27 -20.18 14.77
CA ASP A 483 2.51 -18.93 14.86
C ASP A 483 2.98 -18.05 16.03
N PHE A 484 3.40 -18.70 17.13
CA PHE A 484 3.86 -18.05 18.35
C PHE A 484 5.16 -18.66 18.87
N TRP A 485 5.89 -17.90 19.67
CA TRP A 485 6.94 -18.43 20.53
C TRP A 485 6.88 -17.78 21.91
N GLU A 486 7.36 -18.50 22.92
CA GLU A 486 7.32 -18.07 24.31
C GLU A 486 8.74 -17.95 24.88
N GLU A 487 8.95 -16.96 25.73
CA GLU A 487 10.15 -16.81 26.56
C GLU A 487 9.80 -16.34 27.96
N THR A 488 10.74 -16.56 28.88
CA THR A 488 10.69 -15.93 30.20
C THR A 488 11.80 -14.89 30.27
N ILE A 489 11.43 -13.62 30.49
CA ILE A 489 12.37 -12.52 30.69
C ILE A 489 12.51 -12.26 32.19
N PRO A 490 13.68 -12.55 32.79
CA PRO A 490 13.92 -12.23 34.20
C PRO A 490 14.21 -10.74 34.39
N THR A 491 13.93 -10.21 35.58
CA THR A 491 14.32 -8.86 35.99
C THR A 491 15.21 -8.91 37.23
N SER A 492 15.96 -7.84 37.51
CA SER A 492 16.69 -7.72 38.78
C SER A 492 15.81 -7.30 39.97
N LEU A 493 14.49 -7.17 39.79
CA LEU A 493 13.57 -6.68 40.82
C LEU A 493 13.01 -7.83 41.64
N THR A 494 12.95 -7.62 42.96
CA THR A 494 12.23 -8.49 43.89
C THR A 494 10.88 -7.89 44.27
N LEU A 495 9.98 -8.75 44.72
CA LEU A 495 8.70 -8.35 45.29
C LEU A 495 8.85 -7.62 46.62
N GLU A 496 10.05 -7.30 47.13
CA GLU A 496 10.25 -6.43 48.30
C GLU A 496 10.59 -4.97 47.91
N TYR A 497 11.00 -4.74 46.66
CA TYR A 497 11.44 -3.43 46.19
C TYR A 497 10.28 -2.41 46.09
N GLY A 498 10.35 -1.30 46.83
CA GLY A 498 9.35 -0.22 46.79
C GLY A 498 8.00 -0.53 47.46
N LYS A 499 7.98 -1.43 48.45
CA LYS A 499 6.75 -1.87 49.14
C LYS A 499 5.98 -0.79 49.90
N ASP A 500 6.66 0.27 50.34
CA ASP A 500 6.07 1.31 51.18
C ASP A 500 5.36 2.44 50.39
N ILE A 501 5.31 2.35 49.05
CA ILE A 501 4.95 3.49 48.18
C ILE A 501 3.81 3.19 47.20
N TRP A 502 3.66 1.95 46.72
CA TRP A 502 2.65 1.61 45.70
C TRP A 502 1.37 1.01 46.30
N ASN A 503 0.36 1.87 46.46
CA ASN A 503 -1.03 1.47 46.69
C ASN A 503 -1.78 1.25 45.35
N GLU A 504 -3.05 0.86 45.40
CA GLU A 504 -3.84 0.54 44.20
C GLU A 504 -4.18 1.76 43.34
N GLU A 505 -4.35 2.93 43.97
CA GLU A 505 -4.41 4.22 43.26
C GLU A 505 -3.17 4.41 42.39
N ARG A 506 -1.98 4.19 42.95
CA ARG A 506 -0.73 4.37 42.20
C ARG A 506 -0.55 3.32 41.10
N ILE A 507 -0.96 2.07 41.34
CA ILE A 507 -1.01 1.03 40.31
C ILE A 507 -1.80 1.54 39.11
N LEU A 508 -3.03 2.02 39.34
CA LEU A 508 -3.87 2.47 38.24
C LEU A 508 -3.29 3.70 37.52
N LEU A 509 -2.83 4.72 38.27
CA LEU A 509 -2.27 5.94 37.69
C LEU A 509 -1.00 5.68 36.86
N ASP A 510 -0.08 4.83 37.33
CA ASP A 510 1.12 4.49 36.58
C ASP A 510 0.79 3.68 35.30
N ALA A 511 -0.24 2.82 35.35
CA ALA A 511 -0.73 2.15 34.16
C ALA A 511 -1.28 3.16 33.16
N VAL A 512 -2.20 4.04 33.57
CA VAL A 512 -2.78 5.08 32.71
C VAL A 512 -1.71 5.98 32.12
N GLN A 513 -0.75 6.42 32.92
CA GLN A 513 0.34 7.28 32.45
C GLN A 513 1.13 6.65 31.30
N ASN A 514 1.43 5.36 31.37
CA ASN A 514 2.17 4.70 30.28
C ASN A 514 1.41 4.75 28.95
N HIS A 515 0.09 4.83 28.99
CA HIS A 515 -0.78 4.89 27.82
C HIS A 515 -1.12 6.33 27.38
N LEU A 516 -0.72 7.37 28.13
CA LEU A 516 -0.98 8.76 27.75
C LEU A 516 -0.25 9.14 26.45
N PRO A 517 -0.84 10.00 25.59
CA PRO A 517 -0.29 10.34 24.28
C PRO A 517 1.20 10.76 24.28
N HIS A 518 1.63 11.59 25.23
CA HIS A 518 3.01 12.05 25.35
C HIS A 518 4.01 10.98 25.80
N ASP A 519 3.52 9.87 26.37
CA ASP A 519 4.34 8.76 26.87
C ASP A 519 4.34 7.58 25.88
N SER A 520 3.19 7.26 25.28
CA SER A 520 3.03 6.19 24.28
C SER A 520 3.47 6.61 22.87
N GLY A 521 3.50 7.92 22.60
CA GLY A 521 3.65 8.49 21.25
C GLY A 521 2.40 8.33 20.38
N GLY A 522 1.27 7.94 20.99
CA GLY A 522 -0.05 7.87 20.35
C GLY A 522 -0.79 9.20 20.36
N SER A 523 -2.02 9.17 19.88
CA SER A 523 -2.96 10.31 19.92
C SER A 523 -4.11 10.07 20.87
N ASN A 524 -4.43 8.81 21.18
CA ASN A 524 -5.59 8.44 21.97
C ASN A 524 -5.23 7.46 23.07
N ILE A 525 -5.84 7.69 24.23
CA ILE A 525 -5.92 6.72 25.33
C ILE A 525 -7.37 6.29 25.49
N GLY A 526 -7.59 5.00 25.79
CA GLY A 526 -8.91 4.46 26.02
C GLY A 526 -8.97 3.60 27.28
N LEU A 527 -10.15 3.58 27.89
CA LEU A 527 -10.49 2.77 29.04
C LEU A 527 -11.69 1.88 28.72
N ARG A 528 -11.63 0.62 29.12
CA ARG A 528 -12.72 -0.35 28.98
C ARG A 528 -12.79 -1.27 30.18
N PHE A 529 -13.93 -1.92 30.35
CA PHE A 529 -14.11 -2.98 31.32
C PHE A 529 -14.79 -4.18 30.66
N LYS A 530 -14.49 -5.38 31.15
CA LYS A 530 -15.10 -6.63 30.72
C LYS A 530 -16.05 -7.10 31.81
N THR A 531 -17.29 -7.42 31.45
CA THR A 531 -18.21 -8.02 32.42
C THR A 531 -18.16 -9.54 32.35
N LYS A 532 -18.73 -10.22 33.35
CA LYS A 532 -18.84 -11.69 33.42
C LYS A 532 -19.55 -12.34 32.22
N ASP A 533 -20.24 -11.58 31.37
CA ASP A 533 -20.79 -12.06 30.10
C ASP A 533 -19.74 -12.24 28.99
N GLY A 534 -18.48 -11.86 29.27
CA GLY A 534 -17.34 -11.96 28.39
C GLY A 534 -17.20 -10.80 27.39
N LYS A 535 -18.03 -9.75 27.47
CA LYS A 535 -17.99 -8.62 26.53
C LYS A 535 -17.23 -7.43 27.11
N TRP A 536 -16.51 -6.73 26.24
CA TRP A 536 -15.84 -5.47 26.53
C TRP A 536 -16.79 -4.28 26.33
N HIS A 537 -16.90 -3.43 27.34
CA HIS A 537 -17.73 -2.23 27.38
C HIS A 537 -16.87 -0.96 27.40
N SER A 538 -17.41 0.15 26.92
CA SER A 538 -16.75 1.47 27.02
C SER A 538 -16.77 1.96 28.47
N PHE A 539 -15.72 2.67 28.91
CA PHE A 539 -15.71 3.31 30.23
C PHE A 539 -16.93 4.21 30.51
N SER A 540 -17.54 4.79 29.47
CA SER A 540 -18.77 5.58 29.60
C SER A 540 -19.98 4.80 30.14
N GLU A 541 -19.99 3.47 30.01
CA GLU A 541 -21.05 2.58 30.51
C GLU A 541 -20.83 2.14 31.96
N LEU A 542 -19.68 2.49 32.55
CA LEU A 542 -19.29 2.07 33.90
C LEU A 542 -20.25 2.54 35.00
N PRO A 543 -20.82 3.77 34.98
CA PRO A 543 -21.74 4.23 36.03
C PRO A 543 -22.96 3.33 36.25
N ASP A 544 -23.43 2.65 35.21
CA ASP A 544 -24.63 1.80 35.25
C ASP A 544 -24.32 0.32 35.56
N THR A 545 -23.05 -0.04 35.69
CA THR A 545 -22.59 -1.42 35.93
C THR A 545 -22.28 -1.63 37.42
N GLN A 546 -22.66 -2.75 38.00
CA GLN A 546 -22.30 -3.10 39.39
C GLN A 546 -20.89 -3.71 39.47
N ASP A 547 -20.15 -3.46 40.56
CA ASP A 547 -18.75 -3.91 40.71
C ASP A 547 -18.62 -5.43 40.61
N GLU A 548 -19.58 -6.20 41.13
CA GLU A 548 -19.55 -7.67 41.09
C GLU A 548 -19.72 -8.24 39.68
N GLN A 549 -20.14 -7.42 38.71
CA GLN A 549 -20.27 -7.81 37.31
C GLN A 549 -18.97 -7.63 36.53
N ILE A 550 -18.03 -6.81 37.04
CA ILE A 550 -16.77 -6.48 36.36
C ILE A 550 -15.75 -7.60 36.62
N GLU A 551 -15.25 -8.20 35.54
CA GLU A 551 -14.24 -9.26 35.57
C GLU A 551 -12.83 -8.70 35.32
N SER A 552 -12.71 -7.68 34.46
CA SER A 552 -11.43 -7.08 34.11
C SER A 552 -11.57 -5.62 33.70
N VAL A 553 -10.51 -4.84 33.85
CA VAL A 553 -10.40 -3.47 33.34
C VAL A 553 -9.17 -3.36 32.44
N LYS A 554 -9.29 -2.58 31.36
CA LYS A 554 -8.25 -2.43 30.33
C LYS A 554 -8.00 -0.96 30.07
N ILE A 555 -6.73 -0.60 30.01
CA ILE A 555 -6.22 0.67 29.50
C ILE A 555 -5.48 0.37 28.20
N TYR A 556 -5.72 1.14 27.14
CA TYR A 556 -5.07 0.94 25.85
C TYR A 556 -4.73 2.25 25.16
N ASP A 557 -3.79 2.20 24.22
CA ASP A 557 -3.37 3.32 23.39
C ASP A 557 -3.14 2.91 21.93
N ASP A 558 -3.07 3.92 21.05
CA ASP A 558 -2.76 3.79 19.62
C ASP A 558 -1.31 4.22 19.27
N GLY A 559 -0.41 4.21 20.26
CA GLY A 559 0.97 4.68 20.14
C GLY A 559 1.91 3.74 19.40
N ARG A 560 3.22 3.89 19.66
CA ARG A 560 4.26 3.15 18.91
C ARG A 560 4.49 1.71 19.37
N GLY A 561 3.86 1.30 20.47
CA GLY A 561 4.16 0.02 21.11
C GLY A 561 5.44 0.02 21.94
N TYR A 562 5.71 -1.10 22.59
CA TYR A 562 6.89 -1.36 23.42
C TYR A 562 7.66 -2.55 22.86
N ASP A 563 8.98 -2.51 22.97
CA ASP A 563 9.83 -3.67 22.73
C ASP A 563 9.84 -4.56 23.98
N SER A 564 9.49 -5.84 23.85
CA SER A 564 9.40 -6.78 24.98
C SER A 564 10.73 -6.91 25.74
N ARG A 565 11.87 -6.71 25.07
CA ARG A 565 13.20 -6.79 25.69
C ARG A 565 13.37 -5.76 26.80
N LEU A 566 12.66 -4.63 26.73
CA LEU A 566 12.70 -3.57 27.75
C LEU A 566 12.04 -3.98 29.07
N LEU A 567 11.29 -5.08 29.10
CA LEU A 567 10.76 -5.68 30.33
C LEU A 567 11.89 -6.16 31.25
N GLY A 568 13.06 -6.55 30.72
CA GLY A 568 14.20 -7.04 31.50
C GLY A 568 15.14 -5.95 32.02
N PHE A 569 15.13 -4.74 31.43
CA PHE A 569 16.16 -3.72 31.68
C PHE A 569 15.58 -2.40 32.22
N PHE A 570 16.34 -1.69 33.05
CA PHE A 570 16.04 -0.30 33.44
C PHE A 570 16.40 0.67 32.33
N TYR A 571 15.56 0.73 31.30
CA TYR A 571 15.78 1.58 30.15
C TYR A 571 14.47 2.26 29.73
N SER A 572 14.53 3.56 29.45
CA SER A 572 13.40 4.33 28.90
C SER A 572 13.70 4.71 27.46
N THR A 573 12.78 4.42 26.55
CA THR A 573 12.81 4.88 25.14
C THR A 573 12.08 6.21 24.95
N LYS A 574 11.64 6.85 26.04
CA LYS A 574 10.89 8.12 26.02
C LYS A 574 11.87 9.29 25.85
N GLY A 575 11.56 10.23 24.94
CA GLY A 575 12.45 11.33 24.55
C GLY A 575 12.66 12.37 25.66
N ALA A 576 13.79 13.08 25.63
CA ALA A 576 14.12 14.10 26.62
C ALA A 576 13.26 15.37 26.41
N GLY A 577 12.20 15.52 27.21
CA GLY A 577 11.44 16.78 27.29
C GLY A 577 10.08 16.62 27.94
N GLU A 578 9.18 15.86 27.32
CA GLU A 578 7.74 15.91 27.64
C GLU A 578 7.19 14.64 28.29
N SER A 579 7.92 13.52 28.24
CA SER A 579 7.48 12.26 28.82
C SER A 579 7.67 12.18 30.34
N THR A 580 6.68 11.67 31.06
CA THR A 580 6.65 11.62 32.54
C THR A 580 7.50 10.46 33.10
N GLY A 581 7.70 9.38 32.34
CA GLY A 581 8.53 8.23 32.73
C GLY A 581 10.01 8.28 32.27
N LYS A 582 10.92 8.82 33.10
CA LYS A 582 12.34 9.00 32.72
C LYS A 582 13.26 7.78 33.02
N PHE A 583 12.90 6.92 33.97
CA PHE A 583 13.83 5.91 34.53
C PHE A 583 13.64 4.46 34.03
N GLY A 584 12.58 4.17 33.26
CA GLY A 584 12.30 2.80 32.77
C GLY A 584 11.83 1.81 33.83
N GLU A 585 11.46 2.30 35.03
CA GLU A 585 11.02 1.49 36.18
C GLU A 585 9.50 1.33 36.28
N GLY A 586 8.73 2.34 35.86
CA GLY A 586 7.30 2.46 36.22
C GLY A 586 6.44 1.23 35.87
N LEU A 587 6.60 0.69 34.66
CA LEU A 587 5.87 -0.52 34.24
C LEU A 587 6.22 -1.75 35.09
N LYS A 588 7.48 -1.88 35.53
CA LYS A 588 7.91 -3.01 36.36
C LYS A 588 7.42 -2.85 37.80
N MET A 589 7.47 -1.63 38.33
CA MET A 589 6.95 -1.31 39.67
C MET A 589 5.46 -1.57 39.78
N LEU A 590 4.72 -1.17 38.75
CA LEU A 590 3.31 -1.55 38.56
C LEU A 590 3.13 -3.07 38.69
N CYS A 591 3.89 -3.87 37.92
CA CYS A 591 3.81 -5.33 37.97
C CYS A 591 4.08 -5.90 39.36
N VAL A 592 5.14 -5.42 40.03
CA VAL A 592 5.48 -5.85 41.39
C VAL A 592 4.33 -5.55 42.36
N ALA A 593 3.78 -4.33 42.29
CA ALA A 593 2.71 -3.90 43.18
C ALA A 593 1.41 -4.69 42.94
N SER A 594 1.03 -4.93 41.68
CA SER A 594 -0.11 -5.78 41.33
C SER A 594 0.05 -7.21 41.87
N LEU A 595 1.22 -7.83 41.70
CA LEU A 595 1.49 -9.18 42.21
C LEU A 595 1.38 -9.26 43.74
N ARG A 596 1.87 -8.25 44.48
CA ARG A 596 1.73 -8.20 45.95
C ARG A 596 0.28 -8.14 46.42
N LYS A 597 -0.57 -7.46 45.63
CA LYS A 597 -2.00 -7.27 45.90
C LYS A 597 -2.87 -8.42 45.39
N GLY A 598 -2.27 -9.40 44.70
CA GLY A 598 -3.02 -10.50 44.09
C GLY A 598 -3.86 -10.05 42.89
N ILE A 599 -3.48 -8.94 42.24
CA ILE A 599 -4.14 -8.43 41.04
C ILE A 599 -3.46 -9.05 39.82
N ASP A 600 -4.20 -9.82 39.04
CA ASP A 600 -3.69 -10.42 37.81
C ASP A 600 -3.52 -9.33 36.74
N MET A 601 -2.39 -9.34 36.04
CA MET A 601 -2.11 -8.35 35.01
C MET A 601 -1.66 -9.01 33.71
N THR A 602 -2.07 -8.43 32.59
CA THR A 602 -1.56 -8.76 31.25
C THR A 602 -1.13 -7.48 30.55
N LEU A 603 0.11 -7.48 30.08
CA LEU A 603 0.66 -6.44 29.23
C LEU A 603 0.59 -6.92 27.77
N ARG A 604 0.24 -6.03 26.85
CA ARG A 604 0.28 -6.34 25.42
C ARG A 604 0.88 -5.18 24.64
N SER A 605 1.61 -5.52 23.60
CA SER A 605 2.02 -4.59 22.55
C SER A 605 1.99 -5.29 21.19
N GLN A 606 2.01 -4.52 20.10
CA GLN A 606 1.83 -4.92 18.69
C GLN A 606 1.93 -6.43 18.36
N ASN A 607 3.06 -7.05 18.67
CA ASN A 607 3.36 -8.44 18.34
C ASN A 607 3.74 -9.31 19.56
N TRP A 608 3.44 -8.88 20.79
CA TRP A 608 3.67 -9.70 21.97
C TRP A 608 2.67 -9.42 23.11
N SER A 609 2.47 -10.42 23.96
CA SER A 609 1.74 -10.29 25.22
C SER A 609 2.56 -10.88 26.36
N SER A 610 2.48 -10.30 27.55
CA SER A 610 3.21 -10.79 28.70
C SER A 610 2.36 -10.81 29.96
N LYS A 611 2.61 -11.83 30.79
CA LYS A 611 2.11 -11.93 32.16
C LYS A 611 3.28 -11.84 33.13
N PRO A 612 3.28 -10.85 34.05
CA PRO A 612 4.24 -10.83 35.14
C PRO A 612 3.93 -11.96 36.13
N ARG A 613 4.96 -12.59 36.69
CA ARG A 613 4.83 -13.55 37.80
C ARG A 613 6.00 -13.45 38.77
N ALA A 614 5.77 -13.96 39.98
CA ALA A 614 6.81 -14.13 40.98
C ALA A 614 7.51 -15.49 40.79
N LEU A 615 8.83 -15.48 40.65
CA LEU A 615 9.66 -16.68 40.69
C LEU A 615 10.38 -16.74 42.03
N ARG A 616 10.01 -17.73 42.86
CA ARG A 616 10.69 -17.98 44.13
C ARG A 616 12.09 -18.56 43.87
N GLN A 617 13.10 -17.92 44.42
CA GLN A 617 14.51 -18.31 44.30
C GLN A 617 15.21 -18.22 45.65
N ASP A 618 16.24 -19.06 45.83
CA ASP A 618 17.19 -18.94 46.93
C ASP A 618 18.44 -18.20 46.42
N VAL A 619 18.73 -17.05 47.00
CA VAL A 619 19.93 -16.26 46.71
C VAL A 619 20.64 -15.98 48.03
N ASP A 620 21.87 -16.47 48.17
CA ASP A 620 22.70 -16.34 49.38
C ASP A 620 22.00 -16.79 50.68
N GLY A 621 21.20 -17.86 50.62
CA GLY A 621 20.48 -18.41 51.76
C GLY A 621 19.23 -17.62 52.16
N LYS A 622 18.80 -16.66 51.32
CA LYS A 622 17.55 -15.92 51.49
C LYS A 622 16.58 -16.29 50.37
N GLN A 623 15.36 -16.62 50.77
CA GLN A 623 14.25 -16.81 49.84
C GLN A 623 13.77 -15.45 49.36
N ILE A 624 13.85 -15.21 48.05
CA ILE A 624 13.36 -14.01 47.40
C ILE A 624 12.34 -14.39 46.33
N ASP A 625 11.31 -13.55 46.17
CA ASP A 625 10.37 -13.66 45.07
C ASP A 625 10.78 -12.63 44.00
N GLN A 626 11.37 -13.12 42.90
CA GLN A 626 11.85 -12.30 41.79
C GLN A 626 10.72 -12.01 40.79
N LEU A 627 10.61 -10.77 40.30
CA LEU A 627 9.71 -10.47 39.18
C LEU A 627 10.31 -11.01 37.88
N ILE A 628 9.52 -11.79 37.17
CA ILE A 628 9.81 -12.22 35.81
C ILE A 628 8.57 -12.06 34.92
N PHE A 629 8.79 -12.08 33.61
CA PHE A 629 7.75 -11.92 32.61
C PHE A 629 7.70 -13.15 31.72
N ASP A 630 6.58 -13.85 31.68
CA ASP A 630 6.35 -14.82 30.61
C ASP A 630 5.80 -14.05 29.41
N VAL A 631 6.50 -14.10 28.28
CA VAL A 631 6.21 -13.33 27.07
C VAL A 631 5.90 -14.28 25.93
N THR A 632 4.74 -14.10 25.33
CA THR A 632 4.35 -14.75 24.07
C THR A 632 4.50 -13.75 22.94
N HIS A 633 5.14 -14.15 21.86
CA HIS A 633 5.36 -13.33 20.67
C HIS A 633 4.62 -13.89 19.47
N ALA A 634 3.93 -13.04 18.72
CA ALA A 634 3.36 -13.38 17.42
C ALA A 634 4.45 -13.35 16.33
N VAL A 635 4.63 -14.48 15.65
CA VAL A 635 5.57 -14.63 14.53
C VAL A 635 4.91 -14.25 13.20
N LYS A 636 3.60 -14.48 13.09
CA LYS A 636 2.77 -14.13 11.93
C LYS A 636 1.88 -12.95 12.31
N LYS A 637 1.39 -12.18 11.32
CA LYS A 637 0.38 -11.12 11.54
C LYS A 637 -0.94 -11.76 12.01
N GLN A 638 -1.04 -12.05 13.29
CA GLN A 638 -2.26 -12.47 13.99
C GLN A 638 -2.54 -11.46 15.09
N GLU A 639 -3.82 -11.17 15.30
CA GLU A 639 -4.27 -10.35 16.42
C GLU A 639 -4.04 -11.14 17.71
N MET A 640 -3.31 -10.56 18.65
CA MET A 640 -3.11 -11.16 19.98
C MET A 640 -4.24 -10.82 20.95
N ASP A 641 -5.18 -9.95 20.57
CA ASP A 641 -6.29 -9.45 21.40
C ASP A 641 -7.61 -10.19 21.13
N ASP A 642 -8.38 -10.45 22.20
CA ASP A 642 -9.75 -10.94 22.13
C ASP A 642 -10.75 -9.81 21.79
N ASP A 643 -10.32 -8.54 21.96
CA ASP A 643 -11.07 -7.33 21.64
C ASP A 643 -10.88 -6.90 20.17
N LYS A 644 -11.58 -7.59 19.26
CA LYS A 644 -11.50 -7.37 17.81
C LYS A 644 -12.04 -6.00 17.40
N GLY A 645 -11.28 -5.25 16.58
CA GLY A 645 -11.79 -4.08 15.86
C GLY A 645 -11.36 -2.70 16.36
N LEU A 646 -10.39 -2.61 17.28
CA LEU A 646 -9.77 -1.35 17.70
C LEU A 646 -8.29 -1.30 17.28
N TYR A 647 -7.85 -0.14 16.80
CA TYR A 647 -6.44 0.15 16.55
C TYR A 647 -5.69 0.27 17.89
N GLN A 648 -5.34 -0.85 18.52
CA GLN A 648 -4.60 -0.89 19.77
C GLN A 648 -3.14 -1.28 19.49
N SER A 649 -2.21 -0.38 19.81
CA SER A 649 -0.78 -0.66 19.71
C SER A 649 -0.23 -1.27 21.00
N SER A 650 -0.81 -0.89 22.16
CA SER A 650 -0.46 -1.43 23.47
C SER A 650 -1.66 -1.41 24.43
N SER A 651 -1.68 -2.33 25.38
CA SER A 651 -2.69 -2.35 26.45
C SER A 651 -2.16 -2.93 27.76
N THR A 652 -2.68 -2.42 28.89
CA THR A 652 -2.55 -3.01 30.22
C THR A 652 -3.92 -3.47 30.68
N THR A 653 -4.06 -4.75 31.00
CA THR A 653 -5.31 -5.34 31.50
C THR A 653 -5.11 -5.85 32.91
N PHE A 654 -5.98 -5.42 33.83
CA PHE A 654 -6.09 -5.98 35.17
C PHE A 654 -7.29 -6.93 35.20
N SER A 655 -7.04 -8.19 35.53
CA SER A 655 -8.06 -9.21 35.71
C SER A 655 -8.24 -9.46 37.20
N ASN A 656 -9.47 -9.80 37.60
CA ASN A 656 -9.85 -9.94 39.01
C ASN A 656 -9.48 -8.69 39.84
N PRO A 657 -9.89 -7.47 39.41
CA PRO A 657 -9.54 -6.26 40.14
C PRO A 657 -10.14 -6.29 41.55
N THR A 658 -9.37 -5.80 42.52
CA THR A 658 -9.82 -5.59 43.90
C THR A 658 -10.90 -4.50 43.98
N PRO A 659 -11.76 -4.50 45.01
CA PRO A 659 -12.77 -3.45 45.21
C PRO A 659 -12.17 -2.04 45.22
N GLU A 660 -11.01 -1.88 45.86
CA GLU A 660 -10.30 -0.61 45.93
C GLU A 660 -9.79 -0.16 44.55
N LEU A 661 -9.20 -1.06 43.75
CA LEU A 661 -8.80 -0.75 42.36
C LEU A 661 -10.00 -0.39 41.48
N LEU A 662 -11.16 -1.05 41.66
CA LEU A 662 -12.39 -0.70 40.93
C LEU A 662 -12.92 0.68 41.33
N GLN A 663 -12.86 1.02 42.63
CA GLN A 663 -13.22 2.35 43.10
C GLN A 663 -12.31 3.42 42.49
N GLU A 664 -11.01 3.17 42.44
CA GLU A 664 -10.03 4.02 41.78
C GLU A 664 -10.30 4.15 40.27
N PHE A 665 -10.64 3.03 39.61
CA PHE A 665 -11.01 3.02 38.20
C PHE A 665 -12.26 3.86 37.92
N ARG A 666 -13.28 3.80 38.77
CA ARG A 666 -14.48 4.65 38.65
C ARG A 666 -14.21 6.13 38.79
N GLN A 667 -13.18 6.50 39.56
CA GLN A 667 -12.84 7.90 39.84
C GLN A 667 -11.69 8.43 38.97
N ILE A 668 -11.18 7.61 38.05
CA ILE A 668 -9.98 7.93 37.28
C ILE A 668 -10.12 9.19 36.43
N ASN A 669 -11.32 9.50 35.96
CA ASN A 669 -11.60 10.73 35.21
C ASN A 669 -11.30 11.98 36.04
N LYS A 670 -11.54 11.95 37.36
CA LYS A 670 -11.21 13.08 38.25
C LYS A 670 -9.70 13.26 38.44
N LYS A 671 -8.92 12.20 38.23
CA LYS A 671 -7.46 12.19 38.46
C LYS A 671 -6.65 12.35 37.17
N VAL A 672 -7.27 12.15 36.01
CA VAL A 672 -6.59 12.16 34.71
C VAL A 672 -7.39 12.92 33.66
N LEU A 673 -6.88 14.09 33.25
CA LEU A 673 -7.54 14.98 32.29
C LEU A 673 -7.70 14.35 30.90
N ALA A 674 -6.79 13.48 30.48
CA ALA A 674 -6.90 12.83 29.16
C ALA A 674 -8.21 12.03 28.99
N ILE A 675 -8.74 11.55 30.11
CA ILE A 675 -10.00 10.78 30.18
C ILE A 675 -11.18 11.72 30.36
N GLU A 676 -11.02 12.78 31.17
CA GLU A 676 -12.02 13.82 31.37
C GLU A 676 -11.93 14.90 30.28
N LYS A 677 -12.84 14.85 29.30
CA LYS A 677 -12.93 15.84 28.19
C LYS A 677 -13.39 17.24 28.64
N ALA A 678 -13.00 17.70 29.83
CA ALA A 678 -13.26 19.05 30.29
C ALA A 678 -12.60 20.05 29.34
N LYS A 679 -13.39 20.95 28.78
CA LYS A 679 -12.85 22.08 28.02
C LYS A 679 -12.31 23.08 29.02
N PRO A 680 -11.04 23.49 28.93
CA PRO A 680 -10.54 24.57 29.76
C PRO A 680 -11.35 25.84 29.52
N ILE A 681 -11.56 26.59 30.60
CA ILE A 681 -12.19 27.90 30.58
C ILE A 681 -11.27 28.88 29.85
N GLU A 682 -9.95 28.69 29.98
CA GLU A 682 -8.95 29.45 29.26
C GLU A 682 -7.72 28.60 28.93
N ARG A 683 -7.20 28.75 27.70
CA ARG A 683 -5.96 28.13 27.24
C ARG A 683 -4.92 29.19 26.98
N THR A 684 -3.72 29.00 27.51
CA THR A 684 -2.55 29.84 27.25
C THR A 684 -1.38 29.01 26.75
N ALA A 685 -0.29 29.63 26.30
CA ALA A 685 0.90 28.90 25.90
C ALA A 685 1.66 28.27 27.09
N ASN A 686 1.38 28.75 28.31
CA ASN A 686 2.05 28.31 29.54
C ASN A 686 1.22 27.31 30.37
N GLY A 687 -0.07 27.16 30.06
CA GLY A 687 -0.99 26.25 30.74
C GLY A 687 -2.45 26.65 30.57
N ASP A 688 -3.34 25.86 31.15
CA ASP A 688 -4.78 26.06 31.05
C ASP A 688 -5.41 26.33 32.42
N VAL A 689 -6.47 27.16 32.45
CA VAL A 689 -7.39 27.31 33.58
C VAL A 689 -8.58 26.40 33.34
N LEU A 690 -8.78 25.42 34.20
CA LEU A 690 -9.81 24.39 34.05
C LEU A 690 -11.09 24.69 34.83
N SER A 691 -10.96 25.31 36.00
CA SER A 691 -12.10 25.66 36.85
C SER A 691 -11.85 26.98 37.56
N LEU A 692 -12.91 27.80 37.63
CA LEU A 692 -12.92 29.02 38.43
C LEU A 692 -13.02 28.71 39.92
N ASP A 693 -13.50 27.52 40.28
CA ASP A 693 -13.66 27.04 41.65
C ASP A 693 -12.91 25.73 41.81
N GLY A 694 -11.73 25.77 42.43
CA GLY A 694 -10.92 24.58 42.66
C GLY A 694 -9.48 24.95 42.96
N GLY A 695 -8.80 24.11 43.74
CA GLY A 695 -7.39 24.32 44.13
C GLY A 695 -6.47 23.22 43.59
N MET A 696 -6.87 22.58 42.47
CA MET A 696 -6.19 21.40 41.96
C MET A 696 -5.12 21.76 40.92
N VAL A 697 -4.08 20.95 40.84
CA VAL A 697 -3.03 21.08 39.83
C VAL A 697 -2.93 19.79 39.05
N TYR A 698 -3.03 19.88 37.74
CA TYR A 698 -2.71 18.80 36.84
C TYR A 698 -1.41 19.11 36.13
N VAL A 699 -0.47 18.16 36.16
CA VAL A 699 0.80 18.26 35.43
C VAL A 699 0.84 17.10 34.45
N ARG A 700 0.98 17.42 33.16
CA ARG A 700 0.97 16.43 32.08
C ARG A 700 -0.23 15.49 32.17
N GLU A 701 -1.41 16.11 32.29
CA GLU A 701 -2.72 15.47 32.40
C GLU A 701 -2.99 14.65 33.67
N LEU A 702 -2.06 14.57 34.62
CA LEU A 702 -2.23 13.86 35.90
C LEU A 702 -2.43 14.82 37.07
N LEU A 703 -3.39 14.53 37.94
CA LEU A 703 -3.63 15.27 39.16
C LEU A 703 -2.44 15.11 40.13
N ILE A 704 -1.93 16.22 40.62
CA ILE A 704 -0.95 16.25 41.71
C ILE A 704 -1.71 16.33 43.03
N PRO A 705 -1.62 15.30 43.89
CA PRO A 705 -2.34 15.29 45.17
C PRO A 705 -1.80 16.36 46.13
N GLY A 706 -2.66 16.86 47.02
CA GLY A 706 -2.31 17.86 48.04
C GLY A 706 -3.04 19.19 47.88
N ASP A 707 -2.99 20.03 48.92
CA ASP A 707 -3.43 21.43 48.85
C ASP A 707 -2.25 22.30 48.40
N HIS A 708 -2.39 22.88 47.20
CA HIS A 708 -1.36 23.72 46.58
C HIS A 708 -1.59 25.22 46.83
N ASN A 709 -2.53 25.56 47.71
CA ASN A 709 -2.92 26.94 48.04
C ASN A 709 -3.37 27.74 46.81
N LEU A 710 -4.18 27.13 45.94
CA LEU A 710 -4.66 27.77 44.71
C LEU A 710 -6.11 28.24 44.82
N LEU A 711 -6.45 29.26 44.04
CA LEU A 711 -7.82 29.74 43.83
C LEU A 711 -8.52 29.00 42.69
N PHE A 712 -7.73 28.63 41.68
CA PHE A 712 -8.20 28.05 40.44
C PHE A 712 -7.56 26.69 40.19
N THR A 713 -8.23 25.86 39.38
CA THR A 713 -7.66 24.58 38.96
C THR A 713 -6.88 24.78 37.67
N TYR A 714 -5.63 24.32 37.63
CA TYR A 714 -4.74 24.50 36.48
C TYR A 714 -4.30 23.20 35.86
N HIS A 715 -4.07 23.23 34.55
CA HIS A 715 -3.26 22.24 33.83
C HIS A 715 -1.95 22.88 33.36
N LEU A 716 -0.83 22.35 33.82
CA LEU A 716 0.51 22.86 33.58
C LEU A 716 1.34 21.80 32.85
N PRO A 717 1.22 21.68 31.51
CA PRO A 717 1.85 20.58 30.75
C PRO A 717 3.38 20.62 30.77
N ARG A 718 3.98 21.81 30.94
CA ARG A 718 5.43 22.01 30.92
C ARG A 718 6.10 21.95 32.30
N LEU A 719 5.31 21.86 33.37
CA LEU A 719 5.86 21.80 34.72
C LEU A 719 6.56 20.45 34.95
N GLU A 720 7.74 20.46 35.55
CA GLU A 720 8.48 19.24 35.85
C GLU A 720 8.10 18.68 37.22
N ILE A 721 7.85 17.37 37.28
CA ILE A 721 7.68 16.64 38.54
C ILE A 721 9.04 16.06 38.94
N LYS A 722 9.65 16.61 40.00
CA LYS A 722 11.03 16.28 40.39
C LYS A 722 11.16 15.05 41.29
N ASN A 723 10.10 14.62 41.97
CA ASN A 723 10.15 13.46 42.86
C ASN A 723 9.60 12.19 42.18
N ARG A 724 10.18 11.03 42.52
CA ARG A 724 9.77 9.72 41.99
C ARG A 724 8.29 9.42 42.27
N ASP A 725 7.83 9.82 43.45
CA ASP A 725 6.51 9.46 43.97
C ASP A 725 5.42 10.41 43.43
N ARG A 726 5.81 11.50 42.74
CA ARG A 726 4.94 12.44 42.01
C ARG A 726 3.84 13.08 42.84
N SER A 727 4.11 13.23 44.13
CA SER A 727 3.22 13.84 45.11
C SER A 727 3.58 15.30 45.45
N PHE A 728 4.62 15.84 44.84
CA PHE A 728 5.17 17.14 45.22
C PHE A 728 5.62 17.93 43.99
N VAL A 729 5.28 19.21 43.99
CA VAL A 729 5.73 20.21 43.02
C VAL A 729 6.43 21.32 43.79
N ASP A 730 7.54 21.82 43.26
CA ASP A 730 8.23 22.94 43.85
C ASP A 730 7.36 24.21 43.80
N GLN A 731 7.15 24.85 44.95
CA GLN A 731 6.24 25.98 45.07
C GLN A 731 6.68 27.19 44.23
N GLN A 732 7.99 27.41 44.07
CA GLN A 732 8.52 28.52 43.29
C GLN A 732 8.31 28.29 41.79
N GLU A 733 8.51 27.06 41.32
CA GLU A 733 8.23 26.66 39.94
C GLU A 733 6.72 26.70 39.64
N LEU A 734 5.89 26.24 40.56
CA LEU A 734 4.42 26.33 40.45
C LEU A 734 3.97 27.78 40.32
N THR A 735 4.45 28.65 41.22
CA THR A 735 4.13 30.09 41.20
C THR A 735 4.55 30.73 39.87
N SER A 736 5.74 30.39 39.37
CA SER A 736 6.26 30.93 38.11
C SER A 736 5.44 30.45 36.90
N ALA A 737 5.04 29.17 36.88
CA ALA A 737 4.22 28.61 35.82
C ALA A 737 2.82 29.26 35.78
N ILE A 738 2.18 29.43 36.94
CA ILE A 738 0.88 30.08 37.05
C ILE A 738 0.97 31.57 36.67
N ALA A 739 2.02 32.29 37.10
CA ALA A 739 2.25 33.67 36.66
C ALA A 739 2.38 33.77 35.12
N GLY A 740 2.99 32.77 34.48
CA GLY A 740 3.05 32.65 33.03
C GLY A 740 1.66 32.50 32.39
N VAL A 741 0.76 31.74 33.00
CA VAL A 741 -0.66 31.65 32.56
C VAL A 741 -1.32 33.02 32.68
N TRP A 742 -1.26 33.66 33.84
CA TRP A 742 -1.89 34.97 34.08
C TRP A 742 -1.35 36.11 33.20
N SER A 743 -0.09 36.04 32.78
CA SER A 743 0.47 37.01 31.82
C SER A 743 -0.19 36.95 30.44
N GLU A 744 -0.82 35.83 30.10
CA GLU A 744 -1.46 35.56 28.81
C GLU A 744 -2.98 35.44 28.90
N THR A 745 -3.56 35.61 30.10
CA THR A 745 -5.01 35.56 30.33
C THR A 745 -5.70 36.77 29.70
N GLU A 746 -6.65 36.48 28.82
CA GLU A 746 -7.51 37.42 28.10
C GLU A 746 -9.00 37.22 28.42
N SER A 747 -9.39 36.06 28.97
CA SER A 747 -10.79 35.73 29.25
C SER A 747 -11.43 36.70 30.25
N PRO A 748 -12.49 37.44 29.86
CA PRO A 748 -13.16 38.34 30.79
C PRO A 748 -13.72 37.64 32.02
N GLU A 749 -14.21 36.41 31.88
CA GLU A 749 -14.78 35.66 32.99
C GLU A 749 -13.72 35.32 34.06
N VAL A 750 -12.54 34.86 33.62
CA VAL A 750 -11.42 34.50 34.50
C VAL A 750 -10.89 35.73 35.23
N ILE A 751 -10.67 36.83 34.50
CA ILE A 751 -10.18 38.09 35.06
C ILE A 751 -11.20 38.67 36.06
N LYS A 752 -12.50 38.69 35.73
CA LYS A 752 -13.56 39.15 36.64
C LYS A 752 -13.58 38.34 37.94
N SER A 753 -13.51 37.01 37.83
CA SER A 753 -13.48 36.11 38.99
C SER A 753 -12.26 36.36 39.87
N PHE A 754 -11.08 36.52 39.27
CA PHE A 754 -9.86 36.84 40.00
C PHE A 754 -9.93 38.18 40.74
N LEU A 755 -10.34 39.25 40.04
CA LEU A 755 -10.48 40.58 40.63
C LEU A 755 -11.48 40.61 41.79
N PHE A 756 -12.64 39.96 41.62
CA PHE A 756 -13.66 39.86 42.66
C PHE A 756 -13.16 39.09 43.88
N LYS A 757 -12.54 37.92 43.66
CA LYS A 757 -11.96 37.11 44.75
C LYS A 757 -10.83 37.85 45.47
N ALA A 758 -9.98 38.58 44.74
CA ALA A 758 -8.91 39.38 45.33
C ALA A 758 -9.44 40.52 46.20
N ASN A 759 -10.45 41.26 45.73
CA ASN A 759 -11.06 42.34 46.50
C ASN A 759 -11.77 41.80 47.77
N LEU A 760 -12.53 40.71 47.64
CA LEU A 760 -13.19 40.07 48.78
C LEU A 760 -12.18 39.60 49.84
N GLU A 761 -11.02 39.10 49.41
CA GLU A 761 -9.95 38.67 50.32
C GLU A 761 -9.31 39.86 51.05
N ALA A 762 -9.04 40.95 50.33
CA ALA A 762 -8.52 42.18 50.92
C ALA A 762 -9.47 42.77 51.98
N GLN A 763 -10.79 42.72 51.75
CA GLN A 763 -11.79 43.16 52.73
C GLN A 763 -11.78 42.36 54.03
N LYS A 764 -11.35 41.08 53.99
CA LYS A 764 -11.21 40.23 55.18
C LYS A 764 -9.92 40.48 55.95
N GLY A 765 -9.04 41.36 55.46
CA GLY A 765 -7.70 41.58 56.01
C GLY A 765 -6.71 40.45 55.69
N GLY A 766 -7.08 39.54 54.77
CA GLY A 766 -6.23 38.45 54.26
C GLY A 766 -5.51 38.83 52.97
N GLY A 767 -4.65 37.95 52.44
CA GLY A 767 -3.98 38.24 51.16
C GLY A 767 -2.67 37.52 50.85
N LYS A 768 -2.27 36.52 51.64
CA LYS A 768 -1.07 35.71 51.38
C LYS A 768 -1.33 34.20 51.28
N ASP A 769 -2.55 33.77 51.53
CA ASP A 769 -2.86 32.34 51.69
C ASP A 769 -3.01 31.64 50.34
N LYS A 770 -3.11 32.40 49.24
CA LYS A 770 -3.26 31.87 47.89
C LYS A 770 -2.16 32.37 46.97
N VAL A 771 -1.67 31.48 46.11
CA VAL A 771 -0.53 31.74 45.21
C VAL A 771 -0.80 32.92 44.29
N GLU A 772 -2.01 32.99 43.73
CA GLU A 772 -2.47 34.06 42.83
C GLU A 772 -2.45 35.45 43.46
N PHE A 773 -2.56 35.56 44.78
CA PHE A 773 -2.48 36.84 45.49
C PHE A 773 -1.07 37.24 45.90
N ALA A 774 -0.12 36.29 45.84
CA ALA A 774 1.26 36.50 46.21
C ALA A 774 2.19 36.67 44.99
N MET A 775 1.77 36.19 43.81
CA MET A 775 2.56 36.26 42.58
C MET A 775 2.59 37.65 41.95
N ASP A 776 3.65 37.91 41.18
CA ASP A 776 3.81 39.13 40.40
C ASP A 776 3.85 38.77 38.90
N PHE A 777 3.02 39.42 38.08
CA PHE A 777 2.96 39.20 36.63
C PHE A 777 2.57 40.47 35.88
N THR A 778 2.83 40.51 34.57
CA THR A 778 2.40 41.62 33.71
C THR A 778 1.55 41.06 32.57
N PRO A 779 0.24 41.35 32.52
CA PRO A 779 -0.62 40.98 31.41
C PRO A 779 -0.10 41.51 30.08
N LYS A 780 -0.16 40.70 29.03
CA LYS A 780 0.14 41.12 27.66
C LYS A 780 -0.89 42.12 27.14
N ASP A 781 -2.18 41.85 27.35
CA ASP A 781 -3.27 42.75 26.96
C ASP A 781 -3.68 43.65 28.14
N THR A 782 -2.88 44.68 28.37
CA THR A 782 -3.11 45.62 29.47
C THR A 782 -4.43 46.40 29.33
N GLU A 783 -4.88 46.67 28.10
CA GLU A 783 -6.09 47.46 27.83
C GLU A 783 -7.36 46.65 28.10
N ASN A 784 -7.37 45.36 27.75
CA ASN A 784 -8.47 44.46 28.10
C ASN A 784 -8.63 44.34 29.63
N TRP A 785 -7.52 44.20 30.37
CA TRP A 785 -7.55 44.17 31.84
C TRP A 785 -8.12 45.45 32.45
N LYS A 786 -7.74 46.63 31.93
CA LYS A 786 -8.32 47.92 32.36
C LYS A 786 -9.82 47.98 32.09
N LYS A 787 -10.24 47.63 30.88
CA LYS A 787 -11.65 47.62 30.50
C LYS A 787 -12.46 46.68 31.40
N ILE A 788 -11.96 45.49 31.67
CA ILE A 788 -12.63 44.53 32.57
C ILE A 788 -12.69 45.06 34.00
N PHE A 789 -11.63 45.70 34.48
CA PHE A 789 -11.63 46.36 35.79
C PHE A 789 -12.73 47.43 35.87
N GLU A 790 -12.84 48.31 34.86
CA GLU A 790 -13.89 49.33 34.77
C GLU A 790 -15.30 48.72 34.69
N GLU A 791 -15.46 47.57 34.01
CA GLU A 791 -16.73 46.83 33.98
C GLU A 791 -17.12 46.25 35.35
N VAL A 792 -16.15 45.84 36.17
CA VAL A 792 -16.40 45.23 37.49
C VAL A 792 -16.65 46.28 38.56
N PHE A 793 -15.82 47.34 38.59
CA PHE A 793 -15.80 48.31 39.68
C PHE A 793 -16.15 49.74 39.28
N GLY A 794 -16.38 50.02 37.99
CA GLY A 794 -16.66 51.37 37.50
C GLY A 794 -15.43 52.17 37.09
N LYS A 795 -15.63 53.15 36.20
CA LYS A 795 -14.57 54.00 35.63
C LYS A 795 -13.96 55.01 36.62
N ASP A 796 -14.74 55.39 37.63
CA ASP A 796 -14.37 56.41 38.62
C ASP A 796 -13.73 55.80 39.89
N THR A 797 -13.24 54.57 39.78
CA THR A 797 -12.70 53.81 40.89
C THR A 797 -11.19 53.91 40.95
N ALA A 798 -10.65 54.08 42.15
CA ALA A 798 -9.21 54.03 42.42
C ALA A 798 -8.82 52.74 43.15
N ILE A 799 -7.62 52.23 42.84
CA ILE A 799 -7.06 51.05 43.50
C ILE A 799 -6.24 51.44 44.73
N ARG A 800 -6.26 50.58 45.76
CA ARG A 800 -5.48 50.74 46.99
C ARG A 800 -4.88 49.42 47.46
N ASP A 801 -3.68 49.47 48.05
CA ASP A 801 -3.10 48.35 48.79
C ASP A 801 -3.83 48.20 50.14
N MET A 802 -4.30 47.00 50.43
CA MET A 802 -4.94 46.64 51.71
C MET A 802 -4.09 47.00 52.94
N ARG A 803 -2.76 47.09 52.82
CA ARG A 803 -1.83 47.36 53.91
C ARG A 803 -1.54 48.83 54.16
N SER A 804 -2.06 49.74 53.33
CA SER A 804 -1.91 51.16 53.62
C SER A 804 -2.55 51.44 54.98
N GLU A 805 -1.77 51.90 55.96
CA GLU A 805 -2.22 52.13 57.34
C GLU A 805 -3.04 53.43 57.49
N ASP A 806 -3.45 54.05 56.39
CA ASP A 806 -4.21 55.28 56.42
C ASP A 806 -5.69 55.01 56.70
N TYR A 807 -6.00 54.80 57.98
CA TYR A 807 -7.36 54.76 58.53
C TYR A 807 -8.03 56.14 58.45
N ASP A 808 -7.25 57.22 58.55
CA ASP A 808 -7.75 58.61 58.44
C ASP A 808 -8.11 58.98 56.99
N VAL A 809 -7.42 58.41 56.00
CA VAL A 809 -7.74 58.57 54.56
C VAL A 809 -9.09 57.92 54.21
N MET A 810 -9.55 56.88 54.93
CA MET A 810 -10.87 56.28 54.72
C MET A 810 -12.04 57.26 54.93
N GLN A 811 -11.90 58.23 55.83
CA GLN A 811 -12.91 59.27 56.08
C GLN A 811 -12.84 60.38 55.01
N GLN A 812 -11.64 60.73 54.52
CA GLN A 812 -11.47 61.68 53.41
C GLN A 812 -12.12 61.18 52.10
N ASN A 813 -12.16 59.85 51.88
CA ASN A 813 -12.70 59.23 50.66
C ASN A 813 -14.18 59.52 50.37
N MET A 814 -15.00 59.76 51.41
CA MET A 814 -16.42 60.10 51.20
C MET A 814 -16.61 61.56 50.77
N HIS A 815 -15.66 62.45 51.01
CA HIS A 815 -15.81 63.89 50.72
C HIS A 815 -15.50 64.26 49.26
N VAL A 816 -14.78 63.41 48.52
CA VAL A 816 -14.40 63.65 47.11
C VAL A 816 -15.18 62.81 46.08
N GLY A 817 -16.08 61.91 46.53
CA GLY A 817 -16.94 61.12 45.64
C GLY A 817 -16.19 60.09 44.78
N LEU A 818 -15.03 59.62 45.26
CA LEU A 818 -14.24 58.56 44.63
C LEU A 818 -14.54 57.21 45.30
N GLU A 819 -14.78 56.18 44.49
CA GLU A 819 -14.97 54.81 44.98
C GLU A 819 -13.59 54.12 45.07
N LEU A 820 -13.32 53.43 46.18
CA LEU A 820 -12.02 52.80 46.43
C LEU A 820 -12.15 51.31 46.61
N VAL A 821 -11.29 50.59 45.90
CA VAL A 821 -11.26 49.14 45.91
C VAL A 821 -9.88 48.66 46.37
N SER A 822 -9.89 47.96 47.50
CA SER A 822 -8.67 47.40 48.11
C SER A 822 -8.29 46.06 47.50
N PHE A 823 -7.00 45.84 47.32
CA PHE A 823 -6.44 44.57 46.82
C PHE A 823 -5.25 44.10 47.66
N PRO A 824 -4.94 42.78 47.66
CA PRO A 824 -3.70 42.26 48.22
C PRO A 824 -2.48 42.91 47.56
N THR A 825 -1.39 43.10 48.31
CA THR A 825 -0.21 43.87 47.87
C THR A 825 0.33 43.48 46.49
N SER A 826 0.48 42.18 46.18
CA SER A 826 1.00 41.79 44.86
C SER A 826 0.00 42.09 43.74
N VAL A 827 -1.30 41.86 43.97
CA VAL A 827 -2.36 42.20 43.02
C VAL A 827 -2.43 43.71 42.78
N TYR A 828 -2.38 44.52 43.85
CA TYR A 828 -2.31 45.98 43.75
C TYR A 828 -1.14 46.43 42.86
N ARG A 829 0.05 45.85 43.02
CA ARG A 829 1.22 46.19 42.20
C ARG A 829 1.01 45.84 40.73
N VAL A 830 0.40 44.70 40.42
CA VAL A 830 0.03 44.34 39.04
C VAL A 830 -0.91 45.41 38.46
N LEU A 831 -1.99 45.73 39.17
CA LEU A 831 -2.98 46.73 38.74
C LEU A 831 -2.38 48.14 38.59
N GLN A 832 -1.50 48.54 39.49
CA GLN A 832 -0.78 49.81 39.42
C GLN A 832 0.12 49.88 38.18
N ARG A 833 0.85 48.80 37.87
CA ARG A 833 1.69 48.74 36.66
C ARG A 833 0.89 48.74 35.37
N LEU A 834 -0.35 48.24 35.40
CA LEU A 834 -1.27 48.38 34.27
C LEU A 834 -1.65 49.84 34.02
N GLY A 835 -1.42 50.75 34.97
CA GLY A 835 -1.80 52.15 34.86
C GLY A 835 -3.23 52.40 35.31
N LEU A 836 -3.80 51.53 36.14
CA LEU A 836 -5.05 51.83 36.83
C LEU A 836 -4.80 52.93 37.86
N PRO A 837 -5.71 53.91 37.98
CA PRO A 837 -5.49 55.09 38.79
C PRO A 837 -5.38 54.70 40.27
N THR A 838 -4.26 55.04 40.90
CA THR A 838 -4.13 54.95 42.36
C THR A 838 -4.86 56.11 43.02
N TYR A 839 -5.07 55.99 44.33
CA TYR A 839 -5.58 57.10 45.13
C TYR A 839 -4.74 58.37 44.95
N GLU A 840 -3.40 58.30 45.04
CA GLU A 840 -2.57 59.50 44.89
C GLU A 840 -2.69 60.13 43.49
N SER A 841 -2.81 59.28 42.46
CA SER A 841 -3.02 59.74 41.08
C SER A 841 -4.33 60.51 40.93
N ARG A 842 -5.43 60.03 41.54
CA ARG A 842 -6.71 60.75 41.49
C ARG A 842 -6.71 62.04 42.29
N LEU A 843 -6.04 62.09 43.44
CA LEU A 843 -5.90 63.34 44.20
C LEU A 843 -5.16 64.42 43.41
N GLN A 844 -4.10 64.05 42.69
CA GLN A 844 -3.37 64.98 41.82
C GLN A 844 -4.26 65.50 40.68
N GLU A 845 -5.06 64.63 40.05
CA GLU A 845 -6.02 65.05 39.00
C GLU A 845 -7.06 66.07 39.51
N MET A 846 -7.49 65.95 40.77
CA MET A 846 -8.49 66.85 41.37
C MET A 846 -7.93 68.23 41.77
N THR A 847 -6.62 68.35 41.91
CA THR A 847 -5.91 69.60 42.26
C THR A 847 -5.22 70.25 41.07
N ASP A 848 -5.18 69.57 39.91
CA ASP A 848 -4.69 70.12 38.64
C ASP A 848 -5.73 71.04 37.98
N VAL A 849 -5.75 72.29 38.41
CA VAL A 849 -6.79 73.30 38.08
C VAL A 849 -6.26 74.44 37.20
N GLU A 850 -7.16 75.22 36.59
CA GLU A 850 -6.80 76.44 35.85
C GLU A 850 -7.07 77.67 36.71
N HIS A 851 -6.02 78.38 37.12
CA HIS A 851 -6.15 79.62 37.88
C HIS A 851 -6.70 80.75 37.03
N ILE A 852 -7.62 81.52 37.60
CA ILE A 852 -8.22 82.69 36.99
C ILE A 852 -7.30 83.88 37.26
N PRO A 853 -6.90 84.65 36.23
CA PRO A 853 -6.14 85.89 36.43
C PRO A 853 -6.90 86.89 37.29
N ASP A 854 -6.20 87.66 38.13
CA ASP A 854 -6.81 88.63 39.05
C ASP A 854 -7.67 89.70 38.33
N GLU A 855 -7.38 89.97 37.05
CA GLU A 855 -8.13 90.90 36.21
C GLU A 855 -9.52 90.36 35.82
N GLU A 856 -9.70 89.04 35.80
CA GLU A 856 -10.94 88.34 35.43
C GLU A 856 -11.84 88.04 36.66
N ILE A 857 -11.35 88.33 37.87
CA ILE A 857 -12.12 88.24 39.10
C ILE A 857 -13.03 89.48 39.19
N THR A 858 -14.34 89.23 39.32
CA THR A 858 -15.34 90.30 39.40
C THR A 858 -15.24 91.09 40.70
N GLU A 859 -15.73 92.33 40.71
CA GLU A 859 -15.74 93.14 41.94
C GLU A 859 -16.55 92.52 43.07
N ALA A 860 -17.60 91.74 42.77
CA ALA A 860 -18.36 90.99 43.77
C ALA A 860 -17.52 89.84 44.37
N GLU A 861 -16.78 89.10 43.55
CA GLU A 861 -15.86 88.04 44.02
C GLU A 861 -14.72 88.63 44.86
N LYS A 862 -14.15 89.78 44.46
CA LYS A 862 -13.14 90.49 45.25
C LYS A 862 -13.66 90.94 46.60
N GLN A 863 -14.90 91.45 46.67
CA GLN A 863 -15.53 91.80 47.94
C GLN A 863 -15.67 90.59 48.86
N ILE A 864 -16.09 89.44 48.32
CA ILE A 864 -16.17 88.18 49.08
C ILE A 864 -14.77 87.78 49.57
N MET A 865 -13.76 87.78 48.71
CA MET A 865 -12.38 87.45 49.09
C MET A 865 -11.83 88.36 50.19
N GLU A 866 -12.13 89.66 50.16
CA GLU A 866 -11.74 90.59 51.23
C GLU A 866 -12.47 90.28 52.55
N ILE A 867 -13.75 89.92 52.50
CA ILE A 867 -14.48 89.46 53.69
C ILE A 867 -13.89 88.14 54.22
N LEU A 868 -13.52 87.21 53.34
CA LEU A 868 -12.87 85.95 53.74
C LEU A 868 -11.54 86.22 54.45
N LYS A 869 -10.72 87.13 53.93
CA LYS A 869 -9.47 87.55 54.61
C LYS A 869 -9.73 88.19 55.97
N ALA A 870 -10.84 88.90 56.16
CA ALA A 870 -11.17 89.46 57.48
C ALA A 870 -11.44 88.37 58.53
N ILE A 871 -11.75 87.12 58.12
CA ILE A 871 -11.90 85.98 59.04
C ILE A 871 -10.57 85.65 59.73
N ASP A 872 -9.43 85.91 59.07
CA ASP A 872 -8.08 85.61 59.58
C ASP A 872 -7.80 86.22 60.97
N GLU A 873 -8.38 87.37 61.30
CA GLU A 873 -8.22 88.04 62.60
C GLU A 873 -8.72 87.19 63.78
N TYR A 874 -9.69 86.31 63.49
CA TYR A 874 -10.33 85.43 64.46
C TYR A 874 -9.67 84.05 64.55
N LEU A 875 -8.75 83.74 63.64
CA LEU A 875 -8.07 82.45 63.57
C LEU A 875 -6.80 82.41 64.46
N PRO A 876 -6.59 81.35 65.26
CA PRO A 876 -5.44 81.23 66.14
C PRO A 876 -4.17 80.93 65.34
N ASN A 877 -3.04 81.55 65.69
CA ASN A 877 -1.74 81.35 65.03
C ASN A 877 -1.81 81.47 63.49
N ASN A 878 -2.66 82.38 62.99
CA ASN A 878 -2.91 82.51 61.56
C ASN A 878 -1.63 82.82 60.79
N ARG A 879 -1.39 82.05 59.74
CA ARG A 879 -0.28 82.26 58.82
C ARG A 879 -0.76 83.04 57.60
N PRO A 880 0.06 83.97 57.08
CA PRO A 880 -0.27 84.68 55.86
C PRO A 880 -0.49 83.70 54.69
N SER A 881 -1.49 83.99 53.87
CA SER A 881 -1.78 83.28 52.63
C SER A 881 -2.54 84.19 51.67
N GLU A 882 -2.32 84.03 50.37
CA GLU A 882 -3.14 84.67 49.35
C GLU A 882 -4.29 83.74 48.93
N ILE A 883 -5.43 84.33 48.55
CA ILE A 883 -6.54 83.57 47.96
C ILE A 883 -6.35 83.56 46.46
N LYS A 884 -6.21 82.38 45.87
CA LYS A 884 -6.18 82.19 44.42
C LYS A 884 -7.49 81.54 43.97
N VAL A 885 -8.12 82.12 42.96
CA VAL A 885 -9.37 81.58 42.41
C VAL A 885 -9.05 80.73 41.19
N TYR A 886 -9.68 79.56 41.09
CA TYR A 886 -9.53 78.68 39.93
C TYR A 886 -10.87 78.24 39.35
N LYS A 887 -10.83 77.71 38.13
CA LYS A 887 -11.94 77.05 37.45
C LYS A 887 -11.52 75.65 36.98
N ARG A 888 -12.52 74.85 36.60
CA ARG A 888 -12.32 73.55 35.97
C ARG A 888 -11.68 73.74 34.60
N LYS A 889 -10.73 72.87 34.22
CA LYS A 889 -10.15 72.86 32.86
C LYS A 889 -11.17 72.38 31.81
N PHE A 890 -12.05 71.45 32.21
CA PHE A 890 -13.10 70.88 31.37
C PHE A 890 -14.39 70.69 32.18
N ALA A 891 -15.55 70.68 31.51
CA ALA A 891 -16.86 70.69 32.16
C ALA A 891 -17.14 69.47 33.06
N ASP A 892 -16.55 68.32 32.74
CA ASP A 892 -16.68 67.03 33.42
C ASP A 892 -15.53 66.74 34.41
N GLN A 893 -14.57 67.65 34.57
CA GLN A 893 -13.51 67.49 35.56
C GLN A 893 -14.09 67.53 36.97
N LYS A 894 -13.83 66.47 37.75
CA LYS A 894 -14.04 66.46 39.20
C LYS A 894 -12.88 67.22 39.85
N VAL A 895 -13.18 68.36 40.48
CA VAL A 895 -12.21 69.16 41.25
C VAL A 895 -12.73 69.31 42.67
N VAL A 896 -11.81 69.52 43.62
CA VAL A 896 -12.18 69.89 44.99
C VAL A 896 -12.81 71.29 45.04
N ALA A 897 -13.49 71.64 46.13
CA ALA A 897 -14.07 72.98 46.31
C ALA A 897 -12.99 74.03 46.67
N GLY A 898 -11.94 73.58 47.37
CA GLY A 898 -10.76 74.35 47.71
C GLY A 898 -9.58 73.43 48.04
N PHE A 899 -8.38 73.99 48.10
CA PHE A 899 -7.20 73.31 48.67
C PHE A 899 -6.15 74.32 49.15
N ALA A 900 -5.35 73.94 50.15
CA ALA A 900 -4.16 74.69 50.57
C ALA A 900 -2.87 74.07 50.02
N ASP A 901 -2.00 74.87 49.39
CA ASP A 901 -0.69 74.41 48.86
C ASP A 901 0.50 74.67 49.83
N GLY A 902 0.19 75.15 51.04
CA GLY A 902 1.17 75.56 52.06
C GLY A 902 1.64 77.01 51.94
N VAL A 903 1.23 77.73 50.88
CA VAL A 903 1.52 79.16 50.68
C VAL A 903 0.23 79.96 50.42
N ASN A 904 -0.66 79.41 49.62
CA ASN A 904 -1.90 80.01 49.15
C ASN A 904 -3.10 79.12 49.49
N ILE A 905 -4.27 79.76 49.59
CA ILE A 905 -5.56 79.08 49.64
C ILE A 905 -6.20 79.18 48.28
N HIS A 906 -6.49 78.03 47.67
CA HIS A 906 -7.10 77.95 46.35
C HIS A 906 -8.59 77.70 46.50
N LEU A 907 -9.44 78.52 45.88
CA LEU A 907 -10.89 78.37 45.91
C LEU A 907 -11.45 78.22 44.49
N LEU A 908 -12.36 77.26 44.31
CA LEU A 908 -13.09 77.11 43.06
C LEU A 908 -14.04 78.30 42.89
N ARG A 909 -14.05 78.97 41.73
CA ARG A 909 -14.89 80.14 41.44
C ARG A 909 -16.36 79.94 41.81
N GLU A 910 -16.91 78.75 41.55
CA GLU A 910 -18.30 78.37 41.87
C GLU A 910 -18.62 78.52 43.37
N THR A 911 -17.64 78.30 44.26
CA THR A 911 -17.82 78.43 45.72
C THR A 911 -18.06 79.87 46.15
N LEU A 912 -17.50 80.85 45.43
CA LEU A 912 -17.66 82.28 45.72
C LEU A 912 -19.08 82.79 45.41
N ALA A 913 -19.94 81.99 44.76
CA ALA A 913 -21.33 82.37 44.53
C ALA A 913 -22.18 82.39 45.82
N ASP A 914 -21.77 81.65 46.86
CA ASP A 914 -22.40 81.63 48.18
C ASP A 914 -21.35 81.93 49.26
N PHE A 915 -21.49 83.08 49.90
CA PHE A 915 -20.59 83.51 50.97
C PHE A 915 -20.46 82.46 52.10
N THR A 916 -21.56 81.81 52.49
CA THR A 916 -21.53 80.86 53.61
C THR A 916 -20.69 79.65 53.25
N HIS A 917 -20.87 79.13 52.04
CA HIS A 917 -20.10 78.01 51.52
C HIS A 917 -18.63 78.40 51.27
N ALA A 918 -18.38 79.57 50.69
CA ALA A 918 -17.02 80.09 50.51
C ALA A 918 -16.27 80.26 51.85
N ALA A 919 -16.94 80.75 52.89
CA ALA A 919 -16.37 80.91 54.22
C ALA A 919 -16.06 79.57 54.89
N ASP A 920 -16.94 78.58 54.73
CA ASP A 920 -16.72 77.22 55.24
C ASP A 920 -15.48 76.58 54.59
N VAL A 921 -15.43 76.58 53.26
CA VAL A 921 -14.27 76.05 52.50
C VAL A 921 -13.00 76.84 52.85
N TYR A 922 -13.06 78.17 52.90
CA TYR A 922 -11.89 78.98 53.23
C TYR A 922 -11.34 78.70 54.64
N VAL A 923 -12.21 78.61 55.66
CA VAL A 923 -11.79 78.30 57.03
C VAL A 923 -11.24 76.88 57.13
N HIS A 924 -11.84 75.92 56.42
CA HIS A 924 -11.35 74.55 56.31
C HIS A 924 -9.92 74.51 55.73
N GLU A 925 -9.69 75.16 54.58
CA GLU A 925 -8.36 75.22 53.97
C GLU A 925 -7.35 76.01 54.80
N LYS A 926 -7.80 77.07 55.48
CA LYS A 926 -6.96 77.82 56.42
C LYS A 926 -6.56 76.99 57.63
N ALA A 927 -7.41 76.09 58.09
CA ALA A 927 -7.06 75.16 59.16
C ALA A 927 -5.92 74.23 58.70
N HIS A 928 -5.98 73.69 57.48
CA HIS A 928 -4.85 72.95 56.91
C HIS A 928 -3.58 73.80 56.84
N HIS A 929 -3.66 75.02 56.28
CA HIS A 929 -2.51 75.92 56.15
C HIS A 929 -1.84 76.25 57.49
N ASN A 930 -2.65 76.59 58.50
CA ASN A 930 -2.13 77.03 59.79
C ASN A 930 -1.59 75.89 60.65
N THR A 931 -1.99 74.66 60.36
CA THR A 931 -1.55 73.44 61.07
C THR A 931 -0.42 72.68 60.36
N ASN A 932 0.24 73.25 59.34
CA ASN A 932 1.24 72.55 58.51
C ASN A 932 0.66 71.35 57.73
N GLY A 933 -0.57 71.46 57.24
CA GLY A 933 -1.22 70.43 56.42
C GLY A 933 -1.74 69.24 57.23
N SER A 934 -2.13 69.45 58.49
CA SER A 934 -2.77 68.39 59.27
C SER A 934 -4.03 67.89 58.58
N GLN A 935 -4.21 66.57 58.49
CA GLN A 935 -5.39 65.94 57.85
C GLN A 935 -6.68 66.26 58.62
N ASP A 936 -7.83 66.27 57.94
CA ASP A 936 -9.14 66.64 58.49
C ASP A 936 -9.49 65.83 59.76
N ALA A 937 -9.16 64.53 59.73
CA ALA A 937 -9.44 63.58 60.79
C ALA A 937 -8.42 63.65 61.95
N SER A 938 -7.35 64.44 61.83
CA SER A 938 -6.34 64.57 62.86
C SER A 938 -6.86 65.32 64.08
N ALA A 939 -6.28 65.01 65.25
CA ALA A 939 -6.57 65.77 66.46
C ALA A 939 -6.17 67.24 66.31
N ASP A 940 -5.06 67.53 65.62
CA ASP A 940 -4.56 68.89 65.44
C ASP A 940 -5.51 69.76 64.62
N PHE A 941 -6.08 69.23 63.53
CA PHE A 941 -7.08 69.93 62.72
C PHE A 941 -8.37 70.21 63.51
N ARG A 942 -8.91 69.21 64.21
CA ARG A 942 -10.12 69.37 65.04
C ARG A 942 -9.90 70.31 66.22
N ASN A 943 -8.75 70.21 66.87
CA ASN A 943 -8.38 71.09 67.98
C ASN A 943 -8.22 72.53 67.48
N TYR A 944 -7.61 72.73 66.32
CA TYR A 944 -7.46 74.04 65.70
C TYR A 944 -8.81 74.72 65.46
N LEU A 945 -9.77 74.02 64.85
CA LEU A 945 -11.12 74.56 64.64
C LEU A 945 -11.84 74.84 65.96
N SER A 946 -11.67 73.95 66.96
CA SER A 946 -12.22 74.15 68.31
C SER A 946 -11.61 75.38 69.00
N PHE A 947 -10.31 75.61 68.85
CA PHE A 947 -9.62 76.81 69.35
C PHE A 947 -10.06 78.08 68.63
N ALA A 948 -10.26 78.02 67.30
CA ALA A 948 -10.77 79.13 66.52
C ALA A 948 -12.18 79.54 66.98
N LEU A 949 -13.07 78.56 67.17
CA LEU A 949 -14.41 78.79 67.71
C LEU A 949 -14.35 79.38 69.12
N GLY A 950 -13.49 78.84 70.00
CA GLY A 950 -13.29 79.34 71.35
C GLY A 950 -12.79 80.78 71.39
N ARG A 951 -11.81 81.12 70.53
CA ARG A 951 -11.30 82.49 70.39
C ARG A 951 -12.36 83.44 69.86
N PHE A 952 -13.13 83.03 68.85
CA PHE A 952 -14.23 83.83 68.34
C PHE A 952 -15.30 84.07 69.41
N ALA A 953 -15.71 83.04 70.15
CA ALA A 953 -16.67 83.15 71.24
C ALA A 953 -16.17 84.11 72.34
N LEU A 954 -14.88 84.05 72.68
CA LEU A 954 -14.25 84.98 73.63
C LEU A 954 -14.22 86.42 73.11
N GLU A 955 -13.90 86.66 71.84
CA GLU A 955 -13.91 88.00 71.25
C GLU A 955 -15.33 88.59 71.17
N GLN A 956 -16.34 87.78 70.84
CA GLN A 956 -17.73 88.22 70.91
C GLN A 956 -18.17 88.48 72.35
N LEU A 957 -17.72 87.66 73.31
CA LEU A 957 -17.98 87.90 74.74
C LEU A 957 -17.31 89.20 75.22
N LYS A 958 -16.09 89.53 74.77
CA LYS A 958 -15.43 90.82 75.05
C LYS A 958 -16.24 92.01 74.56
N LYS A 959 -16.87 91.90 73.39
CA LYS A 959 -17.71 92.98 72.82
C LYS A 959 -19.00 93.17 73.62
N VAL A 960 -19.61 92.08 74.10
CA VAL A 960 -20.93 92.11 74.76
C VAL A 960 -20.82 92.32 76.29
N ARG A 961 -19.75 91.83 76.92
CA ARG A 961 -19.49 91.87 78.38
C ARG A 961 -18.01 92.17 78.68
N PRO A 962 -17.48 93.35 78.28
CA PRO A 962 -16.06 93.68 78.44
C PRO A 962 -15.59 93.66 79.90
N GLU A 963 -16.50 93.86 80.86
CA GLU A 963 -16.19 93.87 82.29
C GLU A 963 -15.76 92.50 82.84
N LEU A 964 -16.09 91.40 82.16
CA LEU A 964 -15.75 90.04 82.59
C LEU A 964 -14.33 89.62 82.21
N ILE A 965 -13.62 90.41 81.39
CA ILE A 965 -12.33 90.03 80.81
C ILE A 965 -11.29 91.08 81.24
N LYS A 966 -10.57 90.82 82.34
CA LYS A 966 -9.42 91.62 82.75
C LYS A 966 -8.23 91.32 81.84
N ALA A 967 -7.60 92.37 81.33
CA ALA A 967 -6.38 92.27 80.54
C ALA A 967 -5.21 91.79 81.42
N GLU A 968 -4.64 90.63 81.12
CA GLU A 968 -3.29 90.27 81.53
C GLU A 968 -2.36 90.38 80.33
N SER A 969 -1.15 90.86 80.65
CA SER A 969 -0.02 91.22 79.79
C SER A 969 0.45 90.15 78.82
#